data_AF-A0AA36IZ95-F1
#
_entry.id   AF-A0AA36IZ95-F1
#
_cell.length_a   1.000
_cell.length_b   1.000
_cell.length_c   1.000
_cell.angle_alpha   90.00
_cell.angle_beta   90.00
_cell.angle_gamma   90.00
#
_symmetry.space_group_name_H-M   'P 1'
#
loop_
_entity.id
_entity.type
_entity.pdbx_description
1 polymer ?
#
loop_
_entity_poly.entity_id
_entity_poly.type
_entity_poly.pdbx_seq_one_letter_code
_entity_poly.pdbx_strand_id
1 'polypeptide(L)'
;METTSGLQSKVVRDLAWLIQAPPVLSEHAGMQLLALPDAAAERATQDWLVSLDQDPQELLSALGAQSGVRRLGFYAAALTQFWLENGPSWDTRRSLSAVPLSSGRSRITAGQLKLVCLRPREALHVESSVKFFADASSEEAPDLGTSSYVGPFLHENLAWRLAEARRKVTCTESLSVQDFLRRELGQVQLRSVYFLKGSTGWYTTDISAALNLTPGARLAVLPKLFWLGPAVARGDPPVILGEDLPGQQEAVATDWPDKVRQDVEEHFGKVQSALLLCELMPSTDGLWVEHSRGFVLPPVWDPTSLMTGQPQGMKSTAEHEPSAPDAPSKWSNQRRKYSERLADTARQPAPSLADAGVHIAVPQRLSEDLTAQHLTSYVLAAKSAARKGDGSRIQRKRLLHGAVQESEAATPGSVCRLVSEALQQLVEVSHPSDSHFLLELLVKPSEVGLAVRDCSLTFEAQPCAARRILDLGIAGGVCLRLAVKFAFRFQFSWDSVDTASAASLFEAALASDRSRLAGLVEYLAACSSLTLPVGSELSTAILQKLALPPADFAVLDLLCQHSPEHTMELTDILVSHGQLKLARKIEARRGDGSAPRVAVHESPEELPEIRLPAEVEVSLISDGCGLDALLQHLAEAGESVVGMDAEWKPWEGRGSDRGGSPVQLLQLAWAEVVYLLDMPALVADAELKLVQLLEILCSPSCILVGFNLEGDLRQLADSYPWLMSGAWRSTIEAVEMSGTSASLDGLCASVLGLRLEKSQQRSRWDLRPLSAQQLAYAALDAWVLLALLGARDSHLELPSLRTLASLPYGHAKRFTRRLELDGGVCAVASTLASLSQGKALQALVREHRSQVVVCKTLACVATLAAGARRLCLAVLPESAEMSLAQLTSSLGCASARLASTEELREHFRQPRGSVGPIGPALPKATVVLHQPLAENSLLSCGGGSPGWHLNLSPQQLQDWTDCIVAPIVAPIAS
;
A
#
# COMPACT_ATOMS: atom_id res chain seq x y z
N MET A 1 36.65 -27.34 -0.74
CA MET A 1 35.98 -27.93 -1.93
C MET A 1 36.31 -29.41 -2.15
N GLU A 2 37.33 -29.99 -1.47
CA GLU A 2 37.69 -31.41 -1.61
C GLU A 2 36.69 -32.42 -1.01
N THR A 3 35.67 -32.00 -0.26
CA THR A 3 34.77 -32.91 0.48
C THR A 3 33.43 -33.16 -0.20
N THR A 4 33.06 -32.35 -1.19
CA THR A 4 31.91 -32.56 -2.09
C THR A 4 32.29 -33.32 -3.36
N SER A 5 33.58 -33.54 -3.60
CA SER A 5 34.08 -34.25 -4.79
C SER A 5 33.64 -35.72 -4.73
N GLY A 6 32.84 -36.13 -5.71
CA GLY A 6 32.37 -37.51 -5.87
C GLY A 6 30.87 -37.69 -5.75
N LEU A 7 30.16 -36.79 -5.05
CA LEU A 7 28.70 -36.86 -4.87
C LEU A 7 27.96 -36.57 -6.18
N GLN A 8 27.09 -37.49 -6.62
CA GLN A 8 26.38 -37.44 -7.90
C GLN A 8 25.00 -36.75 -7.79
N SER A 9 24.32 -36.85 -6.65
CA SER A 9 23.04 -36.21 -6.42
C SER A 9 23.23 -34.71 -6.14
N LYS A 10 22.48 -33.86 -6.84
CA LYS A 10 22.56 -32.40 -6.63
C LYS A 10 22.02 -32.03 -5.26
N VAL A 11 20.88 -32.58 -4.85
CA VAL A 11 20.33 -32.28 -3.52
C VAL A 11 21.26 -32.69 -2.37
N VAL A 12 22.03 -33.76 -2.54
CA VAL A 12 23.02 -34.19 -1.54
C VAL A 12 24.28 -33.33 -1.59
N ARG A 13 24.74 -32.90 -2.78
CA ARG A 13 25.81 -31.90 -2.91
C ARG A 13 25.47 -30.58 -2.23
N ASP A 14 24.24 -30.10 -2.43
CA ASP A 14 23.77 -28.86 -1.80
C ASP A 14 23.71 -29.00 -0.28
N LEU A 15 23.27 -30.16 0.22
CA LEU A 15 23.26 -30.44 1.64
C LEU A 15 24.68 -30.49 2.22
N ALA A 16 25.58 -31.23 1.57
CA ALA A 16 26.98 -31.34 1.96
C ALA A 16 27.65 -29.96 2.01
N TRP A 17 27.44 -29.14 0.98
CA TRP A 17 27.91 -27.76 0.95
C TRP A 17 27.36 -26.94 2.12
N LEU A 18 26.06 -27.03 2.40
CA LEU A 18 25.43 -26.26 3.48
C LEU A 18 26.00 -26.62 4.86
N ILE A 19 26.28 -27.90 5.10
CA ILE A 19 26.87 -28.39 6.35
C ILE A 19 28.32 -27.89 6.49
N GLN A 20 29.11 -28.04 5.43
CA GLN A 20 30.57 -27.94 5.46
C GLN A 20 31.10 -26.55 5.09
N ALA A 21 30.30 -25.71 4.44
CA ALA A 21 30.72 -24.36 4.10
C ALA A 21 31.15 -23.58 5.35
N PRO A 22 32.18 -22.73 5.25
CA PRO A 22 32.58 -21.90 6.37
C PRO A 22 31.43 -20.98 6.78
N PRO A 23 31.33 -20.64 8.08
CA PRO A 23 30.40 -19.62 8.51
C PRO A 23 30.81 -18.26 7.92
N VAL A 24 29.82 -17.46 7.52
CA VAL A 24 30.06 -16.06 7.10
C VAL A 24 30.45 -15.18 8.30
N LEU A 25 30.25 -15.69 9.51
CA LEU A 25 30.47 -14.99 10.77
C LEU A 25 31.61 -15.62 11.57
N SER A 26 32.30 -14.79 12.35
CA SER A 26 33.21 -15.27 13.38
C SER A 26 32.49 -15.40 14.73
N GLU A 27 32.94 -16.33 15.58
CA GLU A 27 32.42 -16.47 16.95
C GLU A 27 32.68 -15.20 17.79
N HIS A 28 33.73 -14.45 17.45
CA HIS A 28 34.10 -13.17 18.06
C HIS A 28 33.04 -12.07 17.85
N ALA A 29 32.08 -12.25 16.93
CA ALA A 29 30.93 -11.37 16.75
C ALA A 29 29.84 -11.55 17.84
N GLY A 30 30.14 -12.27 18.92
CA GLY A 30 29.22 -12.53 20.04
C GLY A 30 28.05 -13.44 19.66
N MET A 31 28.22 -14.28 18.64
CA MET A 31 27.18 -15.17 18.11
C MET A 31 27.64 -16.62 18.17
N GLN A 32 26.80 -17.48 18.75
CA GLN A 32 27.08 -18.91 18.81
C GLN A 32 26.69 -19.57 17.49
N LEU A 33 27.67 -20.14 16.81
CA LEU A 33 27.48 -20.77 15.50
C LEU A 33 27.08 -22.24 15.66
N LEU A 34 26.21 -22.72 14.77
CA LEU A 34 25.89 -24.14 14.68
C LEU A 34 27.05 -24.88 14.00
N ALA A 35 27.69 -25.77 14.75
CA ALA A 35 28.80 -26.61 14.31
C ALA A 35 28.60 -28.06 14.77
N LEU A 36 29.24 -28.99 14.07
CA LEU A 36 29.32 -30.38 14.53
C LEU A 36 30.19 -30.45 15.80
N PRO A 37 29.86 -31.33 16.76
CA PRO A 37 30.48 -31.32 18.07
C PRO A 37 31.94 -31.80 18.08
N ASP A 38 32.32 -32.73 17.20
CA ASP A 38 33.66 -33.29 17.12
C ASP A 38 33.96 -33.94 15.74
N ALA A 39 35.21 -34.37 15.55
CA ALA A 39 35.68 -35.03 14.33
C ALA A 39 35.00 -36.38 14.06
N ALA A 40 34.47 -37.07 15.09
CA ALA A 40 33.74 -38.32 14.91
C ALA A 40 32.35 -38.06 14.31
N ALA A 41 31.67 -37.00 14.77
CA ALA A 41 30.43 -36.49 14.20
C ALA A 41 30.61 -36.01 12.75
N GLU A 42 31.72 -35.34 12.44
CA GLU A 42 32.10 -34.97 11.07
C GLU A 42 32.26 -36.21 10.18
N ARG A 43 32.99 -37.23 10.63
CA ARG A 43 33.17 -38.47 9.87
C ARG A 43 31.86 -39.22 9.66
N ALA A 44 31.07 -39.39 10.72
CA ALA A 44 29.76 -40.04 10.63
C ALA A 44 28.81 -39.29 9.68
N THR A 45 28.83 -37.95 9.71
CA THR A 45 28.03 -37.13 8.77
C THR A 45 28.52 -37.30 7.33
N GLN A 46 29.83 -37.39 7.10
CA GLN A 46 30.37 -37.65 5.77
C GLN A 46 29.96 -39.03 5.23
N ASP A 47 30.08 -40.08 6.06
CA ASP A 47 29.67 -41.44 5.68
C ASP A 47 28.16 -41.51 5.38
N TRP A 48 27.35 -40.80 6.17
CA TRP A 48 25.91 -40.66 5.95
C TRP A 48 25.59 -39.94 4.63
N LEU A 49 26.29 -38.85 4.30
CA LEU A 49 26.13 -38.14 3.02
C LEU A 49 26.47 -39.04 1.82
N VAL A 50 27.52 -39.87 1.93
CA VAL A 50 27.88 -40.83 0.87
C VAL A 50 26.79 -41.90 0.71
N SER A 51 26.23 -42.41 1.80
CA SER A 51 25.10 -43.35 1.75
C SER A 51 23.84 -42.70 1.15
N LEU A 52 23.56 -41.44 1.50
CA LEU A 52 22.40 -40.70 0.99
C LEU A 52 22.54 -40.34 -0.49
N ASP A 53 23.76 -40.14 -0.98
CA ASP A 53 24.03 -39.90 -2.41
C ASP A 53 23.73 -41.13 -3.28
N GLN A 54 23.90 -42.33 -2.72
CA GLN A 54 23.55 -43.59 -3.40
C GLN A 54 22.03 -43.79 -3.51
N ASP A 55 21.27 -43.31 -2.52
CA ASP A 55 19.80 -43.35 -2.51
C ASP A 55 19.20 -42.07 -1.89
N PRO A 56 18.99 -41.00 -2.70
CA PRO A 56 18.52 -39.71 -2.20
C PRO A 56 17.00 -39.64 -2.02
N GLN A 57 16.26 -40.75 -2.14
CA GLN A 57 14.79 -40.74 -2.18
C GLN A 57 14.15 -40.15 -0.92
N GLU A 58 14.71 -40.43 0.25
CA GLU A 58 14.21 -39.89 1.51
C GLU A 58 14.35 -38.35 1.56
N LEU A 59 15.49 -37.83 1.13
CA LEU A 59 15.74 -36.39 1.02
C LEU A 59 14.81 -35.74 -0.02
N LEU A 60 14.66 -36.35 -1.20
CA LEU A 60 13.78 -35.85 -2.25
C LEU A 60 12.31 -35.81 -1.80
N SER A 61 11.86 -36.84 -1.08
CA SER A 61 10.51 -36.88 -0.51
C SER A 61 10.30 -35.77 0.52
N ALA A 62 11.27 -35.58 1.42
CA ALA A 62 11.23 -34.51 2.42
C ALA A 62 11.20 -33.12 1.78
N LEU A 63 11.99 -32.89 0.73
CA LEU A 63 11.98 -31.65 -0.04
C LEU A 63 10.66 -31.43 -0.78
N GLY A 64 10.09 -32.48 -1.39
CA GLY A 64 8.82 -32.42 -2.11
C GLY A 64 7.61 -32.12 -1.22
N ALA A 65 7.66 -32.52 0.05
CA ALA A 65 6.60 -32.27 1.03
C ALA A 65 6.54 -30.80 1.51
N GLN A 66 7.60 -30.02 1.33
CA GLN A 66 7.66 -28.65 1.85
C GLN A 66 7.13 -27.61 0.85
N SER A 67 6.22 -26.74 1.32
CA SER A 67 5.66 -25.66 0.51
C SER A 67 6.71 -24.58 0.19
N GLY A 68 6.88 -24.23 -1.08
CA GLY A 68 7.72 -23.11 -1.50
C GLY A 68 9.21 -23.41 -1.67
N VAL A 69 9.62 -24.68 -1.67
CA VAL A 69 10.99 -25.16 -1.96
C VAL A 69 11.53 -24.72 -3.32
N ARG A 70 10.66 -24.24 -4.23
CA ARG A 70 11.06 -23.57 -5.49
C ARG A 70 11.95 -22.33 -5.29
N ARG A 71 12.06 -21.84 -4.05
CA ARG A 71 12.82 -20.64 -3.69
C ARG A 71 14.06 -21.02 -2.87
N LEU A 72 15.21 -20.53 -3.29
CA LEU A 72 16.52 -20.85 -2.69
C LEU A 72 16.56 -20.76 -1.15
N GLY A 73 15.96 -19.72 -0.56
CA GLY A 73 15.94 -19.56 0.89
C GLY A 73 15.10 -20.62 1.62
N PHE A 74 14.00 -21.09 1.01
CA PHE A 74 13.17 -22.17 1.55
C PHE A 74 13.82 -23.52 1.30
N TYR A 75 14.43 -23.70 0.14
CA TYR A 75 15.21 -24.90 -0.19
C TYR A 75 16.34 -25.14 0.82
N ALA A 76 17.17 -24.13 1.08
CA ALA A 76 18.25 -24.25 2.07
C ALA A 76 17.72 -24.51 3.50
N ALA A 77 16.58 -23.93 3.86
CA ALA A 77 15.95 -24.19 5.16
C ALA A 77 15.45 -25.65 5.26
N ALA A 78 14.89 -26.20 4.18
CA ALA A 78 14.45 -27.58 4.09
C ALA A 78 15.62 -28.56 4.22
N LEU A 79 16.74 -28.30 3.54
CA LEU A 79 17.99 -29.07 3.68
C LEU A 79 18.52 -29.03 5.12
N THR A 80 18.53 -27.84 5.74
CA THR A 80 18.96 -27.68 7.14
C THR A 80 18.08 -28.50 8.09
N GLN A 81 16.77 -28.45 7.89
CA GLN A 81 15.81 -29.22 8.68
C GLN A 81 16.04 -30.73 8.53
N PHE A 82 16.16 -31.22 7.29
CA PHE A 82 16.39 -32.63 7.02
C PHE A 82 17.67 -33.15 7.70
N TRP A 83 18.76 -32.39 7.66
CA TRP A 83 19.99 -32.76 8.34
C TRP A 83 19.88 -32.77 9.86
N LEU A 84 19.16 -31.82 10.44
CA LEU A 84 18.97 -31.81 11.89
C LEU A 84 18.07 -32.95 12.35
N GLU A 85 17.10 -33.38 11.54
CA GLU A 85 16.21 -34.51 11.86
C GLU A 85 16.86 -35.87 11.67
N ASN A 86 17.64 -36.05 10.59
CA ASN A 86 18.13 -37.37 10.16
C ASN A 86 19.65 -37.55 10.30
N GLY A 87 20.38 -36.46 10.54
CA GLY A 87 21.83 -36.49 10.66
C GLY A 87 22.28 -37.25 11.92
N PRO A 88 23.34 -38.07 11.82
CA PRO A 88 23.70 -39.05 12.85
C PRO A 88 24.14 -38.43 14.19
N SER A 89 24.43 -37.12 14.23
CA SER A 89 25.02 -36.43 15.40
C SER A 89 24.02 -35.62 16.23
N TRP A 90 22.76 -35.48 15.78
CA TRP A 90 21.81 -34.55 16.39
C TRP A 90 20.90 -35.21 17.44
N ASP A 91 20.51 -36.47 17.24
CA ASP A 91 19.51 -37.20 18.06
C ASP A 91 18.23 -36.36 18.26
N THR A 92 17.75 -35.77 17.16
CA THR A 92 16.55 -34.93 17.18
C THR A 92 15.32 -35.82 17.28
N ARG A 93 14.59 -35.70 18.39
CA ARG A 93 13.36 -36.48 18.63
C ARG A 93 12.15 -35.89 17.93
N ARG A 94 12.14 -34.57 17.81
CA ARG A 94 11.05 -33.78 17.21
C ARG A 94 11.59 -32.45 16.73
N SER A 95 11.07 -31.96 15.62
CA SER A 95 11.38 -30.63 15.09
C SER A 95 10.10 -29.81 14.95
N LEU A 96 10.24 -28.49 15.01
CA LEU A 96 9.20 -27.52 14.67
C LEU A 96 9.79 -26.53 13.66
N SER A 97 9.21 -26.46 12.47
CA SER A 97 9.59 -25.51 11.45
C SER A 97 8.60 -24.36 11.37
N ALA A 98 9.12 -23.19 11.06
CA ALA A 98 8.32 -22.00 10.86
C ALA A 98 7.42 -21.63 12.05
N VAL A 99 7.92 -21.81 13.27
CA VAL A 99 7.19 -21.53 14.50
C VAL A 99 6.84 -20.05 14.56
N PRO A 100 5.56 -19.68 14.46
CA PRO A 100 5.17 -18.29 14.56
C PRO A 100 5.40 -17.83 15.99
N LEU A 101 6.20 -16.79 16.16
CA LEU A 101 6.29 -16.07 17.42
C LEU A 101 5.07 -15.17 17.50
N SER A 102 3.98 -15.71 18.02
CA SER A 102 2.88 -14.88 18.49
C SER A 102 3.25 -14.31 19.85
N SER A 103 3.30 -12.97 19.96
CA SER A 103 2.96 -12.35 21.23
C SER A 103 1.57 -12.89 21.58
N GLY A 104 1.44 -13.54 22.74
CA GLY A 104 0.33 -14.46 23.07
C GLY A 104 -1.09 -13.87 23.07
N ARG A 105 -1.29 -12.68 22.51
CA ARG A 105 -2.56 -11.93 22.46
C ARG A 105 -2.91 -11.37 21.08
N SER A 106 -2.09 -11.59 20.06
CA SER A 106 -2.36 -11.11 18.70
C SER A 106 -2.15 -12.19 17.64
N ARG A 107 -2.99 -12.18 16.60
CA ARG A 107 -2.70 -12.88 15.33
C ARG A 107 -1.51 -12.26 14.59
N ILE A 108 -0.84 -11.25 15.15
CA ILE A 108 0.34 -10.64 14.58
C ILE A 108 1.56 -11.46 15.01
N THR A 109 2.08 -12.19 14.04
CA THR A 109 3.39 -12.84 14.12
C THR A 109 4.46 -11.76 14.35
N ALA A 110 4.97 -11.63 15.59
CA ALA A 110 6.06 -10.72 15.96
C ALA A 110 7.39 -11.11 15.28
N GLY A 111 7.44 -12.35 14.82
CA GLY A 111 8.54 -12.97 14.09
C GLY A 111 8.25 -14.46 13.96
N GLN A 112 9.19 -15.22 13.44
CA GLN A 112 9.04 -16.66 13.30
C GLN A 112 10.39 -17.29 13.64
N LEU A 113 10.41 -18.30 14.53
CA LEU A 113 11.60 -19.13 14.67
C LEU A 113 11.65 -20.03 13.45
N LYS A 114 12.80 -20.05 12.78
CA LYS A 114 12.93 -20.82 11.54
C LYS A 114 12.81 -22.31 11.80
N LEU A 115 13.60 -22.81 12.76
CA LEU A 115 13.65 -24.21 13.10
C LEU A 115 13.97 -24.38 14.59
N VAL A 116 13.23 -25.23 15.28
CA VAL A 116 13.49 -25.63 16.66
C VAL A 116 13.53 -27.15 16.73
N CYS A 117 14.65 -27.71 17.20
CA CYS A 117 14.87 -29.15 17.31
C CYS A 117 14.90 -29.55 18.79
N LEU A 118 14.10 -30.55 19.17
CA LEU A 118 14.09 -31.12 20.51
C LEU A 118 15.08 -32.27 20.60
N ARG A 119 16.04 -32.14 21.52
CA ARG A 119 17.07 -33.13 21.84
C ARG A 119 16.83 -33.68 23.26
N PRO A 120 17.47 -34.78 23.68
CA PRO A 120 17.21 -35.40 24.98
C PRO A 120 17.40 -34.49 26.21
N ARG A 121 18.25 -33.46 26.11
CA ARG A 121 18.62 -32.57 27.23
C ARG A 121 18.36 -31.08 26.99
N GLU A 122 18.07 -30.69 25.75
CA GLU A 122 17.90 -29.28 25.35
C GLU A 122 16.95 -29.15 24.15
N ALA A 123 16.42 -27.94 23.95
CA ALA A 123 15.82 -27.52 22.69
C ALA A 123 16.81 -26.60 21.97
N LEU A 124 17.07 -26.87 20.68
CA LEU A 124 18.00 -26.11 19.85
C LEU A 124 17.22 -25.27 18.84
N HIS A 125 17.22 -23.95 19.00
CA HIS A 125 16.69 -23.01 18.02
C HIS A 125 17.79 -22.64 17.01
N VAL A 126 17.52 -22.88 15.73
CA VAL A 126 18.47 -22.61 14.63
C VAL A 126 17.93 -21.47 13.77
N GLU A 127 18.51 -20.28 13.88
CA GLU A 127 18.27 -19.18 12.94
C GLU A 127 19.18 -19.37 11.71
N SER A 128 18.69 -20.10 10.72
CA SER A 128 19.43 -20.42 9.49
C SER A 128 19.14 -19.41 8.37
N SER A 129 20.13 -18.91 7.63
CA SER A 129 19.86 -18.14 6.41
C SER A 129 20.97 -18.34 5.40
N VAL A 130 20.60 -18.49 4.13
CA VAL A 130 21.56 -18.41 3.03
C VAL A 130 21.47 -17.05 2.38
N LYS A 131 22.62 -16.39 2.25
CA LYS A 131 22.80 -15.09 1.62
C LYS A 131 24.15 -15.05 0.94
N PHE A 132 24.22 -14.34 -0.18
CA PHE A 132 25.42 -14.13 -0.95
C PHE A 132 25.79 -12.67 -0.81
N PHE A 133 27.08 -12.38 -0.68
CA PHE A 133 27.59 -11.02 -0.58
C PHE A 133 28.84 -10.91 -1.44
N ALA A 134 28.98 -9.78 -2.14
CA ALA A 134 30.23 -9.34 -2.72
C ALA A 134 30.98 -8.53 -1.65
N ASP A 135 32.27 -8.80 -1.50
CA ASP A 135 33.14 -7.96 -0.68
C ASP A 135 33.48 -6.71 -1.50
N ALA A 136 32.99 -5.55 -1.06
CA ALA A 136 33.27 -4.28 -1.72
C ALA A 136 34.48 -3.55 -1.10
N SER A 137 35.22 -4.17 -0.16
CA SER A 137 36.42 -3.59 0.44
C SER A 137 37.47 -3.19 -0.60
N SER A 138 38.04 -1.99 -0.44
CA SER A 138 39.12 -1.46 -1.28
C SER A 138 40.39 -1.29 -0.44
N GLU A 139 41.56 -1.24 -1.10
CA GLU A 139 42.84 -0.97 -0.45
C GLU A 139 42.87 0.38 0.30
N GLU A 140 42.00 1.33 -0.09
CA GLU A 140 41.88 2.67 0.51
C GLU A 140 40.98 2.71 1.76
N ALA A 141 40.11 1.71 1.97
CA ALA A 141 39.17 1.65 3.11
C ALA A 141 39.08 0.21 3.71
N PRO A 142 40.18 -0.30 4.30
CA PRO A 142 40.30 -1.71 4.70
C PRO A 142 39.45 -2.12 5.92
N ASP A 143 38.88 -1.17 6.68
CA ASP A 143 38.33 -1.41 8.03
C ASP A 143 36.79 -1.27 8.16
N LEU A 144 36.03 -1.39 7.07
CA LEU A 144 34.55 -1.23 7.08
C LEU A 144 33.78 -2.42 7.69
N GLY A 145 34.48 -3.45 8.18
CA GLY A 145 33.89 -4.58 8.90
C GLY A 145 32.76 -5.27 8.14
N THR A 146 31.67 -5.64 8.82
CA THR A 146 30.54 -6.35 8.18
C THR A 146 29.71 -5.49 7.21
N SER A 147 29.98 -4.19 7.09
CA SER A 147 29.23 -3.29 6.20
C SER A 147 29.75 -3.31 4.76
N SER A 148 30.99 -3.77 4.53
CA SER A 148 31.59 -3.89 3.19
C SER A 148 31.04 -5.05 2.36
N TYR A 149 30.37 -6.01 3.00
CA TYR A 149 29.77 -7.16 2.32
C TYR A 149 28.36 -6.84 1.85
N VAL A 150 28.19 -6.65 0.55
CA VAL A 150 26.96 -6.17 -0.09
C VAL A 150 26.26 -7.30 -0.85
N GLY A 151 24.95 -7.45 -0.68
CA GLY A 151 24.17 -8.46 -1.39
C GLY A 151 24.11 -8.20 -2.90
N PRO A 152 24.00 -9.24 -3.75
CA PRO A 152 24.00 -9.17 -5.22
C PRO A 152 22.69 -8.60 -5.78
N PHE A 153 22.03 -7.71 -5.05
CA PHE A 153 20.79 -7.01 -5.42
C PHE A 153 20.71 -5.63 -4.72
N LEU A 154 21.80 -5.16 -4.11
CA LEU A 154 22.03 -3.85 -3.48
C LEU A 154 20.99 -3.37 -2.43
N HIS A 155 20.13 -4.25 -1.93
CA HIS A 155 19.11 -3.92 -0.92
C HIS A 155 19.48 -4.39 0.49
N GLU A 156 20.65 -5.01 0.67
CA GLU A 156 21.10 -5.55 1.94
C GLU A 156 22.63 -5.61 2.00
N ASN A 157 23.19 -5.43 3.19
CA ASN A 157 24.57 -5.75 3.52
C ASN A 157 24.61 -6.73 4.70
N LEU A 158 25.79 -7.32 4.97
CA LEU A 158 25.96 -8.31 6.02
C LEU A 158 25.69 -7.70 7.42
N ALA A 159 26.09 -6.45 7.67
CA ALA A 159 25.81 -5.75 8.93
C ALA A 159 24.32 -5.71 9.29
N TRP A 160 23.45 -5.32 8.34
CA TRP A 160 22.00 -5.32 8.57
C TRP A 160 21.44 -6.74 8.77
N ARG A 161 22.00 -7.73 8.08
CA ARG A 161 21.60 -9.14 8.26
C ARG A 161 21.93 -9.65 9.65
N LEU A 162 23.03 -9.20 10.23
CA LEU A 162 23.40 -9.50 11.60
C LEU A 162 22.46 -8.88 12.62
N ALA A 163 22.10 -7.61 12.43
CA ALA A 163 21.13 -6.93 13.28
C ALA A 163 19.77 -7.67 13.29
N GLU A 164 19.28 -8.08 12.11
CA GLU A 164 18.01 -8.81 12.01
C GLU A 164 18.08 -10.22 12.60
N ALA A 165 19.21 -10.92 12.47
CA ALA A 165 19.41 -12.23 13.09
C ALA A 165 19.43 -12.14 14.62
N ARG A 166 20.16 -11.15 15.18
CA ARG A 166 20.20 -10.87 16.63
C ARG A 166 18.82 -10.56 17.17
N ARG A 167 18.08 -9.67 16.52
CA ARG A 167 16.70 -9.31 16.90
C ARG A 167 15.80 -10.54 17.07
N LYS A 168 15.90 -11.52 16.17
CA LYS A 168 15.10 -12.75 16.23
C LYS A 168 15.50 -13.69 17.35
N VAL A 169 16.79 -13.78 17.66
CA VAL A 169 17.27 -14.55 18.81
C VAL A 169 16.82 -13.89 20.11
N THR A 170 16.93 -12.57 20.24
CA THR A 170 16.42 -11.83 21.41
C THR A 170 14.91 -12.03 21.60
N CYS A 171 14.14 -12.16 20.51
CA CYS A 171 12.71 -12.50 20.62
C CYS A 171 12.44 -13.83 21.33
N THR A 172 13.40 -14.78 21.38
CA THR A 172 13.24 -16.02 22.14
C THR A 172 13.24 -15.81 23.65
N GLU A 173 13.80 -14.71 24.14
CA GLU A 173 13.84 -14.37 25.58
C GLU A 173 12.50 -13.84 26.09
N SER A 174 11.59 -13.49 25.18
CA SER A 174 10.24 -13.06 25.54
C SER A 174 9.48 -14.17 26.27
N LEU A 175 8.81 -13.80 27.36
CA LEU A 175 7.97 -14.70 28.17
C LEU A 175 6.92 -15.45 27.32
N SER A 176 6.33 -14.80 26.31
CA SER A 176 5.32 -15.44 25.45
C SER A 176 5.90 -16.55 24.57
N VAL A 177 7.15 -16.38 24.14
CA VAL A 177 7.86 -17.35 23.30
C VAL A 177 8.37 -18.49 24.16
N GLN A 178 8.92 -18.18 25.33
CA GLN A 178 9.30 -19.18 26.34
C GLN A 178 8.10 -20.04 26.76
N ASP A 179 6.93 -19.44 26.96
CA ASP A 179 5.72 -20.17 27.32
C ASP A 179 5.16 -21.01 26.17
N PHE A 180 5.22 -20.52 24.93
CA PHE A 180 4.87 -21.31 23.74
C PHE A 180 5.78 -22.54 23.62
N LEU A 181 7.09 -22.34 23.72
CA LEU A 181 8.08 -23.42 23.62
C LEU A 181 7.93 -24.42 24.77
N ARG A 182 7.64 -23.96 26.00
CA ARG A 182 7.33 -24.84 27.13
C ARG A 182 6.10 -25.71 26.90
N ARG A 183 5.06 -25.18 26.22
CA ARG A 183 3.85 -25.96 25.91
C ARG A 183 4.10 -26.99 24.82
N GLU A 184 4.78 -26.60 23.74
CA GLU A 184 5.00 -27.48 22.59
C GLU A 184 6.10 -28.52 22.81
N LEU A 185 7.12 -28.19 23.61
CA LEU A 185 8.35 -28.97 23.78
C LEU A 185 8.60 -29.42 25.23
N GLY A 186 7.82 -28.97 26.20
CA GLY A 186 8.02 -29.22 27.63
C GLY A 186 9.02 -28.26 28.31
N GLN A 187 9.27 -28.45 29.61
CA GLN A 187 10.29 -27.65 30.33
C GLN A 187 11.70 -28.13 29.95
N VAL A 188 12.27 -27.55 28.90
CA VAL A 188 13.62 -27.86 28.42
C VAL A 188 14.38 -26.57 28.15
N GLN A 189 15.67 -26.54 28.43
CA GLN A 189 16.53 -25.38 28.19
C GLN A 189 16.60 -25.09 26.68
N LEU A 190 16.24 -23.89 26.26
CA LEU A 190 16.37 -23.44 24.87
C LEU A 190 17.75 -22.82 24.65
N ARG A 191 18.48 -23.32 23.64
CA ARG A 191 19.73 -22.76 23.14
C ARG A 191 19.54 -22.24 21.72
N SER A 192 19.85 -20.97 21.49
CA SER A 192 19.77 -20.35 20.16
C SER A 192 21.14 -20.31 19.48
N VAL A 193 21.20 -20.76 18.23
CA VAL A 193 22.41 -20.80 17.40
C VAL A 193 22.14 -20.26 16.01
N TYR A 194 23.19 -19.71 15.38
CA TYR A 194 23.13 -19.16 14.04
C TYR A 194 23.70 -20.14 13.03
N PHE A 195 23.03 -20.26 11.88
CA PHE A 195 23.50 -21.08 10.76
C PHE A 195 23.53 -20.23 9.48
N LEU A 196 24.58 -19.43 9.37
CA LEU A 196 24.84 -18.49 8.27
C LEU A 196 26.08 -18.97 7.52
N LYS A 197 25.86 -19.61 6.38
CA LYS A 197 26.87 -20.29 5.58
C LYS A 197 27.14 -19.52 4.30
N GLY A 198 28.39 -19.52 3.85
CA GLY A 198 28.78 -18.81 2.64
C GLY A 198 30.01 -19.40 1.98
N SER A 199 30.30 -18.89 0.79
CA SER A 199 31.44 -19.25 -0.03
C SER A 199 32.02 -18.00 -0.66
N THR A 200 33.33 -17.99 -0.88
CA THR A 200 34.01 -16.98 -1.66
C THR A 200 33.92 -17.30 -3.15
N GLY A 201 33.73 -16.28 -3.98
CA GLY A 201 33.74 -16.38 -5.44
C GLY A 201 34.13 -15.03 -6.03
N TRP A 202 34.28 -14.97 -7.34
CA TRP A 202 34.56 -13.71 -8.04
C TRP A 202 33.26 -12.94 -8.32
N TYR A 203 33.37 -11.65 -8.63
CA TYR A 203 32.27 -10.88 -9.20
C TYR A 203 32.80 -9.88 -10.22
N THR A 204 31.96 -9.47 -11.16
CA THR A 204 32.29 -8.43 -12.16
C THR A 204 31.05 -7.74 -12.67
N THR A 205 31.18 -6.48 -13.08
CA THR A 205 30.17 -5.75 -13.88
C THR A 205 30.47 -5.83 -15.38
N ASP A 206 31.70 -6.20 -15.75
CA ASP A 206 32.13 -6.44 -17.12
C ASP A 206 32.06 -7.94 -17.42
N ILE A 207 31.07 -8.33 -18.24
CA ILE A 207 30.92 -9.71 -18.71
C ILE A 207 32.17 -10.18 -19.46
N SER A 208 32.90 -9.30 -20.14
CA SER A 208 34.11 -9.67 -20.88
C SER A 208 35.19 -10.23 -19.95
N ALA A 209 35.33 -9.65 -18.76
CA ALA A 209 36.23 -10.14 -17.73
C ALA A 209 35.82 -11.53 -17.20
N ALA A 210 34.52 -11.79 -17.05
CA ALA A 210 33.99 -13.11 -16.65
C ALA A 210 34.13 -14.19 -17.72
N LEU A 211 34.34 -13.81 -18.99
CA LEU A 211 34.51 -14.73 -20.11
C LEU A 211 35.98 -15.10 -20.38
N ASN A 212 36.92 -14.58 -19.59
CA ASN A 212 38.33 -14.97 -19.66
C ASN A 212 38.54 -16.34 -18.98
N LEU A 213 38.19 -17.39 -19.71
CA LEU A 213 38.13 -18.75 -19.17
C LEU A 213 39.50 -19.39 -18.95
N THR A 214 39.56 -20.22 -17.92
CA THR A 214 40.61 -21.22 -17.77
C THR A 214 40.66 -22.11 -19.04
N PRO A 215 41.84 -22.36 -19.65
CA PRO A 215 41.94 -23.18 -20.84
C PRO A 215 41.30 -24.57 -20.66
N GLY A 216 40.36 -24.91 -21.55
CA GLY A 216 39.60 -26.16 -21.50
C GLY A 216 38.32 -26.13 -20.66
N ALA A 217 38.01 -25.01 -20.00
CA ALA A 217 36.77 -24.85 -19.24
C ALA A 217 35.53 -24.73 -20.14
N ARG A 218 34.36 -24.96 -19.54
CA ARG A 218 33.03 -24.69 -20.09
C ARG A 218 32.28 -23.77 -19.14
N LEU A 219 31.45 -22.87 -19.68
CA LEU A 219 30.66 -21.96 -18.85
C LEU A 219 29.24 -22.48 -18.66
N ALA A 220 28.68 -22.26 -17.48
CA ALA A 220 27.25 -22.41 -17.28
C ALA A 220 26.68 -21.23 -16.48
N VAL A 221 25.51 -20.76 -16.89
CA VAL A 221 24.70 -19.84 -16.08
C VAL A 221 23.86 -20.68 -15.13
N LEU A 222 24.05 -20.49 -13.83
CA LEU A 222 23.40 -21.27 -12.80
C LEU A 222 22.07 -20.62 -12.38
N PRO A 223 20.93 -21.30 -12.54
CA PRO A 223 19.67 -20.89 -11.96
C PRO A 223 19.75 -20.82 -10.44
N LYS A 224 18.87 -20.03 -9.80
CA LYS A 224 18.95 -19.76 -8.35
C LYS A 224 19.00 -21.00 -7.46
N LEU A 225 18.35 -22.10 -7.84
CA LEU A 225 18.39 -23.35 -7.05
C LEU A 225 19.72 -24.13 -7.16
N PHE A 226 20.62 -23.72 -8.06
CA PHE A 226 21.98 -24.25 -8.20
C PHE A 226 23.04 -23.38 -7.51
N TRP A 227 22.64 -22.37 -6.74
CA TRP A 227 23.59 -21.44 -6.10
C TRP A 227 24.25 -21.98 -4.82
N LEU A 228 23.82 -23.13 -4.29
CA LEU A 228 24.37 -23.72 -3.06
C LEU A 228 25.65 -24.52 -3.36
N GLY A 229 25.52 -25.82 -3.60
CA GLY A 229 26.62 -26.73 -3.84
C GLY A 229 27.23 -26.58 -5.24
N PRO A 230 28.43 -27.14 -5.45
CA PRO A 230 29.14 -27.10 -6.73
C PRO A 230 28.36 -27.82 -7.84
N ALA A 231 28.39 -27.24 -9.03
CA ALA A 231 27.84 -27.85 -10.23
C ALA A 231 28.71 -29.04 -10.68
N VAL A 232 28.04 -30.13 -11.05
CA VAL A 232 28.66 -31.29 -11.69
C VAL A 232 27.86 -31.57 -12.95
N ALA A 233 28.52 -31.80 -14.06
CA ALA A 233 27.90 -32.09 -15.35
C ALA A 233 28.47 -33.35 -15.98
N ARG A 234 27.72 -33.94 -16.92
CA ARG A 234 28.12 -35.13 -17.67
C ARG A 234 27.78 -34.96 -19.16
N GLY A 235 28.56 -35.61 -20.02
CA GLY A 235 28.35 -35.61 -21.46
C GLY A 235 29.15 -34.53 -22.19
N ASP A 236 28.94 -34.48 -23.50
CA ASP A 236 29.49 -33.47 -24.41
C ASP A 236 28.41 -33.13 -25.46
N PRO A 237 27.74 -31.96 -25.37
CA PRO A 237 28.00 -30.87 -24.42
C PRO A 237 27.63 -31.24 -22.96
N PRO A 238 28.31 -30.66 -21.96
CA PRO A 238 28.05 -30.96 -20.56
C PRO A 238 26.64 -30.55 -20.13
N VAL A 239 25.87 -31.50 -19.60
CA VAL A 239 24.57 -31.23 -18.97
C VAL A 239 24.74 -31.28 -17.46
N ILE A 240 24.36 -30.22 -16.76
CA ILE A 240 24.46 -30.15 -15.30
C ILE A 240 23.52 -31.17 -14.68
N LEU A 241 24.07 -32.03 -13.82
CA LEU A 241 23.33 -33.04 -13.08
C LEU A 241 22.43 -32.35 -12.05
N GLY A 242 21.14 -32.69 -12.08
CA GLY A 242 20.15 -32.27 -11.10
C GLY A 242 18.92 -33.15 -11.15
N GLU A 243 18.23 -33.27 -10.03
CA GLU A 243 16.94 -33.96 -9.95
C GLU A 243 15.80 -33.03 -10.38
N ASP A 244 14.66 -33.62 -10.79
CA ASP A 244 13.45 -32.91 -11.20
C ASP A 244 12.68 -32.34 -9.99
N LEU A 245 13.24 -31.30 -9.36
CA LEU A 245 12.51 -30.56 -8.33
C LEU A 245 11.49 -29.61 -8.97
N PRO A 246 10.28 -29.47 -8.40
CA PRO A 246 9.26 -28.56 -8.93
C PRO A 246 9.79 -27.12 -9.09
N GLY A 247 9.75 -26.57 -10.31
CA GLY A 247 10.20 -25.21 -10.59
C GLY A 247 11.71 -25.03 -10.75
N GLN A 248 12.49 -26.11 -10.75
CA GLN A 248 13.89 -26.09 -11.14
C GLN A 248 14.00 -25.80 -12.64
N GLN A 249 14.82 -24.81 -12.98
CA GLN A 249 15.18 -24.52 -14.37
C GLN A 249 16.37 -25.39 -14.77
N GLU A 250 16.39 -25.84 -16.02
CA GLU A 250 17.56 -26.53 -16.56
C GLU A 250 18.75 -25.57 -16.62
N ALA A 251 19.91 -26.04 -16.18
CA ALA A 251 21.17 -25.34 -16.33
C ALA A 251 21.95 -26.02 -17.47
N VAL A 252 22.15 -25.29 -18.56
CA VAL A 252 22.85 -25.80 -19.74
C VAL A 252 24.24 -25.19 -19.78
N ALA A 253 25.28 -26.03 -19.84
CA ALA A 253 26.64 -25.55 -20.05
C ALA A 253 26.91 -25.36 -21.55
N THR A 254 27.74 -24.39 -21.88
CA THR A 254 28.09 -24.02 -23.25
C THR A 254 29.59 -23.76 -23.40
N ASP A 255 30.09 -24.09 -24.58
CA ASP A 255 31.44 -23.81 -25.07
C ASP A 255 31.53 -22.53 -25.88
N TRP A 256 30.44 -21.75 -25.97
CA TRP A 256 30.35 -20.50 -26.72
C TRP A 256 30.28 -19.30 -25.76
N PRO A 257 31.42 -18.70 -25.37
CA PRO A 257 31.46 -17.48 -24.55
C PRO A 257 30.59 -16.34 -25.09
N ASP A 258 30.49 -16.20 -26.41
CA ASP A 258 29.65 -15.18 -27.06
C ASP A 258 28.16 -15.43 -26.84
N LYS A 259 27.74 -16.70 -26.76
CA LYS A 259 26.35 -17.05 -26.45
C LYS A 259 26.02 -16.69 -25.00
N VAL A 260 26.95 -16.98 -24.07
CA VAL A 260 26.81 -16.55 -22.66
C VAL A 260 26.76 -15.04 -22.55
N ARG A 261 27.61 -14.32 -23.30
CA ARG A 261 27.59 -12.85 -23.37
C ARG A 261 26.20 -12.35 -23.79
N GLN A 262 25.68 -12.88 -24.89
CA GLN A 262 24.37 -12.53 -25.42
C GLN A 262 23.25 -12.79 -24.41
N ASP A 263 23.26 -13.95 -23.76
CA ASP A 263 22.22 -14.33 -22.79
C ASP A 263 22.27 -13.44 -21.54
N VAL A 264 23.46 -13.06 -21.07
CA VAL A 264 23.64 -12.11 -19.96
C VAL A 264 23.17 -10.70 -20.34
N GLU A 265 23.54 -10.21 -21.53
CA GLU A 265 23.11 -8.90 -22.02
C GLU A 265 21.60 -8.82 -22.23
N GLU A 266 21.00 -9.87 -22.81
CA GLU A 266 19.55 -9.99 -22.99
C GLU A 266 18.82 -10.03 -21.64
N HIS A 267 19.36 -10.77 -20.68
CA HIS A 267 18.83 -10.81 -19.32
C HIS A 267 18.84 -9.42 -18.68
N PHE A 268 19.95 -8.67 -18.73
CA PHE A 268 20.01 -7.31 -18.19
C PHE A 268 19.15 -6.30 -18.95
N GLY A 269 18.90 -6.51 -20.25
CA GLY A 269 17.95 -5.72 -21.03
C GLY A 269 16.49 -5.89 -20.56
N LYS A 270 16.15 -7.02 -19.94
CA LYS A 270 14.81 -7.31 -19.42
C LYS A 270 14.68 -7.13 -17.91
N VAL A 271 15.71 -7.50 -17.15
CA VAL A 271 15.69 -7.62 -15.69
C VAL A 271 17.05 -7.23 -15.09
N GLN A 272 17.06 -6.24 -14.22
CA GLN A 272 18.26 -5.75 -13.52
C GLN A 272 18.59 -6.62 -12.29
N SER A 273 19.04 -7.87 -12.50
CA SER A 273 19.31 -8.82 -11.41
C SER A 273 20.53 -9.69 -11.68
N ALA A 274 21.41 -9.89 -10.69
CA ALA A 274 22.66 -10.64 -10.86
C ALA A 274 22.46 -12.08 -11.34
N LEU A 275 23.44 -12.57 -12.11
CA LEU A 275 23.53 -13.94 -12.59
C LEU A 275 24.76 -14.62 -11.96
N LEU A 276 24.60 -15.88 -11.53
CA LEU A 276 25.72 -16.69 -11.08
C LEU A 276 26.23 -17.51 -12.26
N LEU A 277 27.52 -17.39 -12.57
CA LEU A 277 28.22 -18.18 -13.57
C LEU A 277 29.18 -19.14 -12.87
N CYS A 278 29.41 -20.29 -13.49
CA CYS A 278 30.48 -21.20 -13.08
C CYS A 278 31.32 -21.66 -14.26
N GLU A 279 32.58 -21.91 -13.99
CA GLU A 279 33.50 -22.61 -14.88
C GLU A 279 33.53 -24.09 -14.52
N LEU A 280 33.28 -24.94 -15.50
CA LEU A 280 33.34 -26.39 -15.39
C LEU A 280 34.62 -26.90 -16.07
N MET A 281 35.38 -27.72 -15.35
CA MET A 281 36.60 -28.37 -15.86
C MET A 281 36.38 -29.88 -15.98
N PRO A 282 36.97 -30.54 -16.98
CA PRO A 282 36.90 -31.99 -17.08
C PRO A 282 37.68 -32.65 -15.94
N SER A 283 37.07 -33.66 -15.33
CA SER A 283 37.65 -34.52 -14.29
C SER A 283 38.14 -35.85 -14.89
N THR A 284 39.00 -36.56 -14.16
CA THR A 284 39.56 -37.86 -14.53
C THR A 284 38.50 -38.96 -14.72
N ASP A 285 37.32 -38.79 -14.11
CA ASP A 285 36.23 -39.77 -14.12
C ASP A 285 35.19 -39.55 -15.24
N GLY A 286 35.51 -38.70 -16.23
CA GLY A 286 34.62 -38.39 -17.35
C GLY A 286 33.45 -37.46 -16.99
N LEU A 287 33.51 -36.83 -15.81
CA LEU A 287 32.60 -35.77 -15.37
C LEU A 287 33.19 -34.39 -15.62
N TRP A 288 32.33 -33.38 -15.65
CA TRP A 288 32.72 -31.98 -15.59
C TRP A 288 32.42 -31.45 -14.19
N VAL A 289 33.41 -30.90 -13.51
CA VAL A 289 33.28 -30.44 -12.13
C VAL A 289 33.55 -28.95 -12.08
N GLU A 290 32.76 -28.24 -11.29
CA GLU A 290 32.97 -26.82 -11.05
C GLU A 290 34.37 -26.52 -10.50
N HIS A 291 35.08 -25.65 -11.21
CA HIS A 291 36.39 -25.14 -10.84
C HIS A 291 36.29 -23.78 -10.14
N SER A 292 35.44 -22.88 -10.66
CA SER A 292 35.23 -21.55 -10.12
C SER A 292 33.78 -21.11 -10.32
N ARG A 293 33.31 -20.17 -9.50
CA ARG A 293 32.02 -19.50 -9.67
C ARG A 293 32.11 -18.02 -9.31
N GLY A 294 31.20 -17.25 -9.89
CA GLY A 294 31.08 -15.84 -9.54
C GLY A 294 29.88 -15.14 -10.14
N PHE A 295 29.61 -13.94 -9.62
CA PHE A 295 28.46 -13.15 -10.00
C PHE A 295 28.80 -12.16 -11.12
N VAL A 296 27.98 -12.16 -12.16
CA VAL A 296 27.92 -11.03 -13.10
C VAL A 296 26.82 -10.09 -12.64
N LEU A 297 27.21 -8.86 -12.35
CA LEU A 297 26.35 -7.78 -11.86
C LEU A 297 25.90 -6.91 -13.04
N PRO A 298 24.67 -6.34 -13.00
CA PRO A 298 24.23 -5.35 -13.98
C PRO A 298 25.20 -4.16 -14.08
N PRO A 299 25.40 -3.56 -15.29
CA PRO A 299 26.33 -2.45 -15.47
C PRO A 299 26.04 -1.21 -14.61
N VAL A 300 24.79 -1.03 -14.19
CA VAL A 300 24.37 0.10 -13.32
C VAL A 300 24.69 -0.13 -11.84
N TRP A 301 25.26 -1.28 -11.49
CA TRP A 301 25.64 -1.58 -10.11
C TRP A 301 27.11 -1.28 -9.90
N ASP A 302 27.38 -0.23 -9.14
CA ASP A 302 28.71 0.07 -8.60
C ASP A 302 28.77 -0.39 -7.13
N PRO A 303 29.43 -1.51 -6.79
CA PRO A 303 29.52 -2.00 -5.41
C PRO A 303 30.30 -1.03 -4.51
N THR A 304 31.23 -0.26 -5.07
CA THR A 304 32.09 0.69 -4.34
C THR A 304 31.30 1.89 -3.83
N SER A 305 30.25 2.30 -4.50
CA SER A 305 29.35 3.37 -4.06
C SER A 305 28.55 3.08 -2.79
N LEU A 306 28.47 1.80 -2.38
CA LEU A 306 27.75 1.32 -1.21
C LEU A 306 28.61 1.37 0.06
N MET A 307 29.93 1.54 -0.13
CA MET A 307 30.95 1.57 0.91
C MET A 307 30.95 2.89 1.71
N THR A 308 30.34 3.95 1.19
CA THR A 308 30.23 5.27 1.84
C THR A 308 29.00 5.38 2.76
N GLY A 309 28.37 4.26 3.10
CA GLY A 309 27.21 4.21 4.01
C GLY A 309 25.87 4.57 3.37
N GLN A 310 25.82 4.76 2.05
CA GLN A 310 24.60 5.01 1.29
C GLN A 310 24.32 3.82 0.37
N PRO A 311 23.27 3.03 0.64
CA PRO A 311 22.77 2.07 -0.33
C PRO A 311 22.48 2.76 -1.68
N GLN A 312 23.22 2.53 -2.76
CA GLN A 312 22.97 3.06 -4.12
C GLN A 312 21.66 2.56 -4.77
N GLY A 313 20.76 1.96 -4.00
CA GLY A 313 19.33 1.81 -4.30
C GLY A 313 18.42 2.82 -3.59
N MET A 314 18.98 3.70 -2.76
CA MET A 314 18.29 4.77 -2.05
C MET A 314 19.13 6.04 -2.19
N LYS A 315 18.77 6.91 -3.14
CA LYS A 315 19.22 8.29 -3.11
C LYS A 315 18.76 8.91 -1.78
N SER A 316 19.68 9.18 -0.87
CA SER A 316 19.55 10.34 -0.01
C SER A 316 20.12 11.56 -0.74
N THR A 317 19.68 12.75 -0.34
CA THR A 317 20.52 13.94 -0.42
C THR A 317 20.90 14.34 1.00
N ALA A 318 22.19 14.15 1.28
CA ALA A 318 23.10 14.90 2.15
C ALA A 318 23.04 14.73 3.68
N GLU A 319 24.07 13.99 4.15
CA GLU A 319 25.09 14.36 5.17
C GLU A 319 24.74 14.38 6.67
N HIS A 320 25.41 13.48 7.39
CA HIS A 320 25.58 13.35 8.84
C HIS A 320 27.05 13.64 9.20
N GLU A 321 27.39 13.95 10.46
CA GLU A 321 27.97 13.00 11.44
C GLU A 321 28.25 13.68 12.82
N PRO A 322 28.64 12.97 13.92
CA PRO A 322 28.04 11.76 14.54
C PRO A 322 28.09 11.72 16.11
N SER A 323 27.29 10.87 16.79
CA SER A 323 27.70 10.00 17.94
C SER A 323 26.53 9.26 18.67
N ALA A 324 26.50 7.93 18.49
CA ALA A 324 26.19 6.78 19.41
C ALA A 324 24.96 6.77 20.40
N PRO A 325 24.59 5.62 21.03
CA PRO A 325 23.80 4.52 20.44
C PRO A 325 22.59 4.03 21.31
N ASP A 326 21.83 3.09 20.71
CA ASP A 326 20.94 2.04 21.28
C ASP A 326 19.39 2.23 21.30
N ALA A 327 18.72 1.63 20.29
CA ALA A 327 17.51 0.78 20.43
C ALA A 327 17.14 0.08 19.09
N PRO A 328 16.57 -1.15 19.08
CA PRO A 328 16.58 -2.06 17.93
C PRO A 328 15.52 -1.76 16.86
N SER A 329 15.94 -1.73 15.59
CA SER A 329 15.10 -1.36 14.45
C SER A 329 14.08 -2.46 14.05
N LYS A 330 12.81 -2.07 13.91
CA LYS A 330 11.71 -2.93 13.41
C LYS A 330 11.76 -3.03 11.87
N TRP A 331 12.60 -3.92 11.37
CA TRP A 331 12.75 -4.22 9.94
C TRP A 331 12.34 -5.64 9.53
N SER A 332 11.38 -6.25 10.24
CA SER A 332 11.06 -7.67 10.04
C SER A 332 9.79 -7.99 9.26
N ASN A 333 8.89 -7.02 9.00
CA ASN A 333 7.57 -7.33 8.41
C ASN A 333 7.39 -6.97 6.93
N GLN A 334 8.44 -6.48 6.23
CA GLN A 334 8.39 -6.32 4.76
C GLN A 334 8.90 -7.53 3.96
N ARG A 335 9.21 -8.66 4.61
CA ARG A 335 9.74 -9.85 3.93
C ARG A 335 8.76 -10.56 2.97
N ARG A 336 7.45 -10.27 2.99
CA ARG A 336 6.43 -11.05 2.27
C ARG A 336 5.95 -10.50 0.92
N LYS A 337 6.48 -9.38 0.41
CA LYS A 337 5.99 -8.81 -0.87
C LYS A 337 7.04 -8.44 -1.92
N TYR A 338 8.34 -8.41 -1.59
CA TYR A 338 9.37 -8.01 -2.56
C TYR A 338 10.43 -9.07 -2.90
N SER A 339 10.34 -10.28 -2.34
CA SER A 339 11.17 -11.43 -2.78
C SER A 339 10.38 -12.56 -3.46
N GLU A 340 9.07 -12.42 -3.63
CA GLU A 340 8.16 -13.54 -3.92
C GLU A 340 7.32 -13.41 -5.21
N ARG A 341 7.66 -12.51 -6.15
CA ARG A 341 6.81 -12.25 -7.35
C ARG A 341 7.38 -12.55 -8.74
N LEU A 342 8.48 -13.28 -8.88
CA LEU A 342 8.92 -13.72 -10.21
C LEU A 342 9.46 -15.15 -10.17
N ALA A 343 8.55 -16.12 -10.18
CA ALA A 343 8.69 -17.46 -10.77
C ALA A 343 7.42 -18.28 -10.50
N ASP A 344 6.26 -17.83 -10.99
CA ASP A 344 5.19 -18.76 -11.37
C ASP A 344 4.38 -18.12 -12.49
N THR A 345 4.47 -18.76 -13.64
CA THR A 345 3.86 -18.45 -14.92
C THR A 345 2.34 -18.36 -14.80
N ALA A 346 1.77 -17.22 -15.21
CA ALA A 346 0.40 -17.20 -15.68
C ALA A 346 0.27 -18.21 -16.83
N ARG A 347 -0.74 -19.08 -16.72
CA ARG A 347 -1.28 -19.99 -17.74
C ARG A 347 -0.83 -19.64 -19.16
N GLN A 348 -0.01 -20.50 -19.75
CA GLN A 348 0.30 -20.45 -21.18
C GLN A 348 -0.97 -20.72 -22.00
N PRO A 349 -1.32 -19.88 -22.98
CA PRO A 349 -1.63 -20.37 -24.31
C PRO A 349 -0.32 -20.66 -25.06
N ALA A 350 -0.44 -21.56 -26.04
CA ALA A 350 0.60 -22.06 -26.94
C ALA A 350 1.61 -20.99 -27.44
N PRO A 351 2.85 -21.41 -27.78
CA PRO A 351 3.87 -20.52 -28.32
C PRO A 351 3.31 -19.69 -29.47
N SER A 352 3.64 -18.40 -29.50
CA SER A 352 3.49 -17.65 -30.74
C SER A 352 4.49 -18.23 -31.74
N LEU A 353 4.14 -18.21 -33.02
CA LEU A 353 4.90 -18.76 -34.17
C LEU A 353 6.43 -18.51 -34.11
N ALA A 354 6.88 -17.45 -33.43
CA ALA A 354 8.28 -17.13 -33.12
C ALA A 354 9.09 -18.28 -32.51
N ASP A 355 8.51 -18.95 -31.52
CA ASP A 355 9.25 -19.85 -30.64
C ASP A 355 9.40 -21.26 -31.23
N ALA A 356 8.83 -21.49 -32.43
CA ALA A 356 8.95 -22.70 -33.23
C ALA A 356 9.80 -22.50 -34.51
N GLY A 357 10.53 -21.39 -34.62
CA GLY A 357 11.34 -21.07 -35.80
C GLY A 357 10.58 -20.42 -36.95
N VAL A 358 9.39 -19.85 -36.71
CA VAL A 358 8.78 -18.93 -37.69
C VAL A 358 9.23 -17.52 -37.32
N HIS A 359 10.02 -16.90 -38.18
CA HIS A 359 10.40 -15.49 -38.07
C HIS A 359 9.19 -14.63 -37.71
N ILE A 360 9.22 -13.92 -36.57
CA ILE A 360 8.38 -12.73 -36.43
C ILE A 360 8.91 -11.80 -37.51
N ALA A 361 8.10 -11.56 -38.53
CA ALA A 361 8.28 -10.39 -39.36
C ALA A 361 8.58 -9.24 -38.40
N VAL A 362 9.76 -8.59 -38.53
CA VAL A 362 9.94 -7.16 -38.18
C VAL A 362 8.55 -6.57 -38.30
N PRO A 363 7.91 -6.00 -37.25
CA PRO A 363 6.57 -5.43 -37.40
C PRO A 363 6.62 -4.71 -38.70
N GLN A 364 5.91 -5.23 -39.73
CA GLN A 364 6.25 -4.88 -41.10
C GLN A 364 6.40 -3.39 -41.03
N ARG A 365 7.63 -2.86 -41.19
CA ARG A 365 7.78 -1.40 -41.26
C ARG A 365 6.70 -1.11 -42.25
N LEU A 366 5.75 -0.25 -41.89
CA LEU A 366 4.84 0.22 -42.92
C LEU A 366 5.82 0.59 -44.03
N SER A 367 5.74 -0.12 -45.16
CA SER A 367 6.79 -0.05 -46.18
C SER A 367 6.83 1.35 -46.82
N GLU A 368 5.92 2.18 -46.35
CA GLU A 368 5.45 3.49 -46.71
C GLU A 368 5.16 4.23 -45.39
N ASP A 369 5.19 5.55 -45.39
CA ASP A 369 4.96 6.36 -44.19
C ASP A 369 3.59 6.11 -43.55
N LEU A 370 3.47 6.38 -42.24
CA LEU A 370 2.19 6.30 -41.54
C LEU A 370 1.17 7.28 -42.17
N THR A 371 -0.01 6.77 -42.56
CA THR A 371 -1.06 7.58 -43.20
C THR A 371 -2.35 7.49 -42.39
N ALA A 372 -3.26 8.44 -42.62
CA ALA A 372 -4.59 8.41 -42.01
C ALA A 372 -5.35 7.12 -42.34
N GLN A 373 -5.15 6.58 -43.56
CA GLN A 373 -5.78 5.34 -44.01
C GLN A 373 -5.30 4.12 -43.22
N HIS A 374 -4.04 4.11 -42.75
CA HIS A 374 -3.53 3.08 -41.84
C HIS A 374 -4.26 3.11 -40.49
N LEU A 375 -4.47 4.30 -39.93
CA LEU A 375 -5.21 4.48 -38.66
C LEU A 375 -6.69 4.09 -38.81
N THR A 376 -7.34 4.50 -39.90
CA THR A 376 -8.72 4.15 -40.24
C THR A 376 -8.88 2.63 -40.39
N SER A 377 -7.98 1.99 -41.15
CA SER A 377 -8.01 0.54 -41.38
C SER A 377 -7.81 -0.25 -40.09
N TYR A 378 -6.98 0.25 -39.17
CA TYR A 378 -6.78 -0.37 -37.85
C TYR A 378 -8.08 -0.42 -37.03
N VAL A 379 -8.82 0.69 -36.97
CA VAL A 379 -10.11 0.75 -36.25
C VAL A 379 -11.14 -0.20 -36.87
N LEU A 380 -11.26 -0.20 -38.19
CA LEU A 380 -12.19 -1.07 -38.92
C LEU A 380 -11.83 -2.55 -38.78
N ALA A 381 -10.54 -2.90 -38.78
CA ALA A 381 -10.04 -4.27 -38.60
C ALA A 381 -10.13 -4.76 -37.14
N ALA A 382 -10.17 -3.87 -36.15
CA ALA A 382 -10.44 -4.22 -34.76
C ALA A 382 -11.91 -4.66 -34.56
N LYS A 383 -12.83 -4.18 -35.40
CA LYS A 383 -14.27 -4.49 -35.35
C LYS A 383 -14.61 -5.88 -35.92
N SER A 384 -13.95 -6.31 -37.00
CA SER A 384 -14.20 -7.64 -37.60
C SER A 384 -13.77 -8.80 -36.70
N ALA A 385 -12.80 -8.57 -35.80
CA ALA A 385 -12.26 -9.56 -34.87
C ALA A 385 -13.02 -9.68 -33.53
N ALA A 386 -14.13 -8.93 -33.33
CA ALA A 386 -14.91 -8.97 -32.09
C ALA A 386 -15.66 -10.31 -31.85
N ARG A 387 -15.52 -11.29 -32.73
CA ARG A 387 -16.02 -12.66 -32.55
C ARG A 387 -14.85 -13.64 -32.45
N LYS A 388 -14.50 -14.01 -31.21
CA LYS A 388 -13.47 -14.98 -30.74
C LYS A 388 -12.14 -14.36 -30.33
N GLY A 389 -11.69 -14.73 -29.13
CA GLY A 389 -10.51 -14.19 -28.45
C GLY A 389 -9.22 -14.43 -29.25
N ASP A 390 -8.71 -13.35 -29.82
CA ASP A 390 -7.48 -13.35 -30.62
C ASP A 390 -6.45 -12.39 -30.02
N GLY A 391 -5.23 -12.89 -29.77
CA GLY A 391 -4.05 -12.16 -29.29
C GLY A 391 -3.56 -11.07 -30.26
N SER A 392 -4.10 -11.01 -31.47
CA SER A 392 -3.79 -10.01 -32.49
C SER A 392 -4.15 -8.56 -32.10
N ARG A 393 -5.03 -8.31 -31.13
CA ARG A 393 -5.38 -6.92 -30.71
C ARG A 393 -4.22 -6.23 -29.98
N ILE A 394 -3.51 -6.95 -29.12
CA ILE A 394 -2.38 -6.42 -28.34
C ILE A 394 -1.19 -6.17 -29.27
N GLN A 395 -0.93 -7.10 -30.19
CA GLN A 395 0.15 -6.96 -31.16
C GLN A 395 -0.09 -5.77 -32.10
N ARG A 396 -1.28 -5.66 -32.72
CA ARG A 396 -1.63 -4.52 -33.58
C ARG A 396 -1.57 -3.18 -32.83
N LYS A 397 -1.98 -3.13 -31.54
CA LYS A 397 -1.85 -1.94 -30.69
C LYS A 397 -0.39 -1.54 -30.45
N ARG A 398 0.52 -2.50 -30.25
CA ARG A 398 1.96 -2.25 -30.11
C ARG A 398 2.60 -1.74 -31.40
N LEU A 399 2.22 -2.31 -32.56
CA LEU A 399 2.75 -1.86 -33.85
C LEU A 399 2.31 -0.42 -34.17
N LEU A 400 1.05 -0.10 -33.89
CA LEU A 400 0.51 1.25 -34.06
C LEU A 400 1.22 2.26 -33.15
N HIS A 401 1.50 1.88 -31.89
CA HIS A 401 2.15 2.77 -30.93
C HIS A 401 3.59 3.10 -31.35
N GLY A 402 4.35 2.11 -31.83
CA GLY A 402 5.69 2.33 -32.39
C GLY A 402 5.69 3.22 -33.63
N ALA A 403 4.83 2.93 -34.62
CA ALA A 403 4.73 3.72 -35.84
C ALA A 403 4.30 5.18 -35.59
N VAL A 404 3.43 5.41 -34.61
CA VAL A 404 2.99 6.75 -34.21
C VAL A 404 4.13 7.53 -33.55
N GLN A 405 4.95 6.90 -32.70
CA GLN A 405 6.12 7.54 -32.09
C GLN A 405 7.20 7.88 -33.12
N GLU A 406 7.45 6.99 -34.09
CA GLU A 406 8.41 7.23 -35.16
C GLU A 406 7.96 8.36 -36.09
N SER A 407 6.68 8.38 -36.48
CA SER A 407 6.11 9.47 -37.30
C SER A 407 6.24 10.83 -36.59
N GLU A 408 5.93 10.87 -35.30
CA GLU A 408 6.04 12.11 -34.52
C GLU A 408 7.49 12.58 -34.36
N ALA A 409 8.42 11.64 -34.12
CA ALA A 409 9.84 11.96 -34.02
C ALA A 409 10.43 12.46 -35.36
N ALA A 410 9.94 11.93 -36.49
CA ALA A 410 10.37 12.34 -37.82
C ALA A 410 9.77 13.69 -38.24
N THR A 411 8.52 13.97 -37.87
CA THR A 411 7.84 15.23 -38.16
C THR A 411 6.89 15.59 -37.01
N PRO A 412 7.31 16.47 -36.08
CA PRO A 412 6.46 16.92 -34.97
C PRO A 412 5.12 17.48 -35.46
N GLY A 413 4.04 17.09 -34.79
CA GLY A 413 2.67 17.42 -35.14
C GLY A 413 2.03 16.54 -36.22
N SER A 414 2.79 15.62 -36.84
CA SER A 414 2.26 14.71 -37.87
C SER A 414 1.19 13.78 -37.31
N VAL A 415 1.33 13.29 -36.07
CA VAL A 415 0.35 12.40 -35.45
C VAL A 415 -0.99 13.10 -35.23
N CYS A 416 -0.96 14.35 -34.76
CA CYS A 416 -2.17 15.15 -34.56
C CYS A 416 -2.95 15.32 -35.89
N ARG A 417 -2.24 15.62 -36.98
CA ARG A 417 -2.80 15.73 -38.33
C ARG A 417 -3.37 14.40 -38.82
N LEU A 418 -2.60 13.31 -38.73
CA LEU A 418 -3.01 11.97 -39.19
C LEU A 418 -4.23 11.45 -38.44
N VAL A 419 -4.31 11.68 -37.13
CA VAL A 419 -5.48 11.32 -36.31
C VAL A 419 -6.69 12.11 -36.73
N SER A 420 -6.56 13.42 -36.95
CA SER A 420 -7.67 14.25 -37.42
C SER A 420 -8.20 13.77 -38.78
N GLU A 421 -7.33 13.49 -39.73
CA GLU A 421 -7.68 12.95 -41.05
C GLU A 421 -8.35 11.57 -40.94
N ALA A 422 -7.85 10.69 -40.08
CA ALA A 422 -8.40 9.36 -39.87
C ALA A 422 -9.79 9.38 -39.21
N LEU A 423 -9.98 10.27 -38.22
CA LEU A 423 -11.28 10.47 -37.59
C LEU A 423 -12.31 10.99 -38.59
N GLN A 424 -11.92 11.90 -39.49
CA GLN A 424 -12.80 12.40 -40.55
C GLN A 424 -13.21 11.27 -41.50
N GLN A 425 -12.26 10.45 -41.95
CA GLN A 425 -12.55 9.27 -42.78
C GLN A 425 -13.48 8.29 -42.07
N LEU A 426 -13.24 7.99 -40.79
CA LEU A 426 -14.06 7.04 -40.03
C LEU A 426 -15.50 7.49 -39.82
N VAL A 427 -15.75 8.80 -39.68
CA VAL A 427 -17.10 9.34 -39.55
C VAL A 427 -17.93 9.14 -40.83
N GLU A 428 -17.28 9.08 -42.00
CA GLU A 428 -17.94 8.87 -43.29
C GLU A 428 -18.27 7.40 -43.58
N VAL A 429 -17.54 6.43 -42.99
CA VAL A 429 -17.66 4.99 -43.30
C VAL A 429 -17.96 4.07 -42.11
N SER A 430 -18.04 4.58 -40.87
CA SER A 430 -18.24 3.76 -39.65
C SER A 430 -19.19 4.40 -38.61
N HIS A 431 -19.51 3.67 -37.54
CA HIS A 431 -20.40 4.20 -36.50
C HIS A 431 -19.62 5.19 -35.60
N PRO A 432 -20.20 6.33 -35.16
CA PRO A 432 -19.50 7.33 -34.34
C PRO A 432 -18.87 6.80 -33.04
N SER A 433 -19.32 5.64 -32.55
CA SER A 433 -18.74 4.97 -31.39
C SER A 433 -17.34 4.41 -31.66
N ASP A 434 -17.04 4.07 -32.92
CA ASP A 434 -15.83 3.34 -33.32
C ASP A 434 -14.64 4.30 -33.46
N SER A 435 -14.91 5.53 -33.87
CA SER A 435 -13.95 6.64 -33.95
C SER A 435 -13.45 7.09 -32.57
N HIS A 436 -14.11 6.74 -31.46
CA HIS A 436 -13.59 6.97 -30.10
C HIS A 436 -12.29 6.23 -29.80
N PHE A 437 -12.07 5.08 -30.43
CA PHE A 437 -10.93 4.22 -30.13
C PHE A 437 -9.58 4.88 -30.46
N LEU A 438 -9.55 5.77 -31.47
CA LEU A 438 -8.36 6.55 -31.78
C LEU A 438 -8.07 7.64 -30.74
N LEU A 439 -9.10 8.30 -30.20
CA LEU A 439 -8.91 9.30 -29.14
C LEU A 439 -8.50 8.65 -27.81
N GLU A 440 -9.01 7.44 -27.51
CA GLU A 440 -8.55 6.63 -26.36
C GLU A 440 -7.11 6.14 -26.48
N LEU A 441 -6.59 5.94 -27.70
CA LEU A 441 -5.17 5.60 -27.91
C LEU A 441 -4.24 6.77 -27.53
N LEU A 442 -4.76 7.99 -27.64
CA LEU A 442 -4.02 9.20 -27.29
C LEU A 442 -4.15 9.54 -25.80
N VAL A 443 -5.22 9.12 -25.10
CA VAL A 443 -5.50 9.49 -23.70
C VAL A 443 -5.57 8.25 -22.80
N LYS A 444 -4.78 8.17 -21.71
CA LYS A 444 -4.87 7.01 -20.77
C LYS A 444 -6.15 7.08 -19.93
N PRO A 445 -6.82 5.94 -19.67
CA PRO A 445 -7.85 5.87 -18.64
C PRO A 445 -7.22 5.89 -17.24
N SER A 446 -7.70 6.77 -16.36
CA SER A 446 -7.40 6.77 -14.92
C SER A 446 -8.60 6.27 -14.10
N GLU A 447 -8.37 5.82 -12.86
CA GLU A 447 -9.42 5.30 -11.97
C GLU A 447 -10.45 6.36 -11.51
N VAL A 448 -10.29 7.64 -11.88
CA VAL A 448 -11.20 8.75 -11.54
C VAL A 448 -11.75 9.43 -12.81
N GLY A 449 -11.63 8.79 -13.97
CA GLY A 449 -11.99 9.36 -15.28
C GLY A 449 -10.78 9.93 -16.03
N LEU A 450 -11.01 10.47 -17.22
CA LEU A 450 -9.94 10.98 -18.11
C LEU A 450 -9.32 12.24 -17.51
N ALA A 451 -8.10 12.12 -16.97
CA ALA A 451 -7.31 13.22 -16.44
C ALA A 451 -6.47 13.84 -17.56
N VAL A 452 -6.43 15.18 -17.62
CA VAL A 452 -5.78 15.95 -18.69
C VAL A 452 -4.27 15.68 -18.79
N ARG A 453 -3.62 15.12 -17.76
CA ARG A 453 -2.14 15.04 -17.68
C ARG A 453 -1.50 13.72 -18.15
N ASP A 454 -2.26 12.68 -18.46
CA ASP A 454 -1.71 11.35 -18.72
C ASP A 454 -2.02 10.83 -20.14
N CYS A 455 -1.13 11.10 -21.09
CA CYS A 455 -1.10 10.45 -22.41
C CYS A 455 -0.12 9.28 -22.44
N SER A 456 -0.36 8.30 -23.31
CA SER A 456 0.61 7.26 -23.67
C SER A 456 1.63 7.72 -24.74
N LEU A 457 1.47 8.93 -25.28
CA LEU A 457 2.24 9.48 -26.39
C LEU A 457 2.51 10.98 -26.14
N THR A 458 3.74 11.43 -26.36
CA THR A 458 4.13 12.85 -26.40
C THR A 458 4.19 13.30 -27.85
N PHE A 459 3.32 14.22 -28.26
CA PHE A 459 3.29 14.79 -29.62
C PHE A 459 2.93 16.29 -29.58
N GLU A 460 3.35 17.02 -30.62
CA GLU A 460 3.00 18.43 -30.81
C GLU A 460 1.59 18.56 -31.39
N ALA A 461 0.86 19.58 -30.94
CA ALA A 461 -0.49 19.86 -31.43
C ALA A 461 -0.44 20.72 -32.69
N GLN A 462 -1.09 20.30 -33.78
CA GLN A 462 -1.39 21.19 -34.90
C GLN A 462 -2.76 21.86 -34.72
N PRO A 463 -2.84 23.21 -34.66
CA PRO A 463 -4.09 23.92 -34.38
C PRO A 463 -5.23 23.59 -35.35
N CYS A 464 -4.95 23.46 -36.65
CA CYS A 464 -5.96 23.13 -37.66
C CYS A 464 -6.51 21.71 -37.52
N ALA A 465 -5.68 20.74 -37.13
CA ALA A 465 -6.07 19.35 -36.93
C ALA A 465 -6.89 19.19 -35.64
N ALA A 466 -6.46 19.84 -34.56
CA ALA A 466 -7.20 19.82 -33.31
C ALA A 466 -8.56 20.50 -33.41
N ARG A 467 -8.65 21.63 -34.13
CA ARG A 467 -9.94 22.27 -34.40
C ARG A 467 -10.88 21.34 -35.15
N ARG A 468 -10.37 20.63 -36.15
CA ARG A 468 -11.14 19.64 -36.90
C ARG A 468 -11.63 18.47 -36.03
N ILE A 469 -10.84 18.00 -35.06
CA ILE A 469 -11.28 17.00 -34.07
C ILE A 469 -12.43 17.53 -33.20
N LEU A 470 -12.34 18.79 -32.78
CA LEU A 470 -13.40 19.45 -32.01
C LEU A 470 -14.68 19.61 -32.83
N ASP A 471 -14.57 20.05 -34.10
CA ASP A 471 -15.69 20.19 -35.02
C ASP A 471 -16.40 18.83 -35.27
N LEU A 472 -15.62 17.74 -35.42
CA LEU A 472 -16.16 16.38 -35.50
C LEU A 472 -16.91 15.98 -34.21
N GLY A 473 -16.42 16.42 -33.05
CA GLY A 473 -17.08 16.18 -31.76
C GLY A 473 -18.41 16.91 -31.66
N ILE A 474 -18.45 18.18 -32.10
CA ILE A 474 -19.66 19.02 -32.11
C ILE A 474 -20.71 18.43 -33.05
N ALA A 475 -20.29 18.04 -34.26
CA ALA A 475 -21.14 17.38 -35.25
C ALA A 475 -21.65 16.01 -34.77
N GLY A 476 -21.02 15.41 -33.76
CA GLY A 476 -21.40 14.10 -33.21
C GLY A 476 -20.77 12.91 -33.93
N GLY A 477 -19.73 13.15 -34.73
CA GLY A 477 -18.92 12.09 -35.33
C GLY A 477 -17.95 11.43 -34.34
N VAL A 478 -17.62 12.11 -33.24
CA VAL A 478 -16.80 11.59 -32.13
C VAL A 478 -17.31 12.10 -30.78
N CYS A 479 -16.81 11.54 -29.68
CA CYS A 479 -17.18 11.89 -28.32
C CYS A 479 -16.72 13.31 -28.04
N LEU A 480 -17.68 14.22 -27.98
CA LEU A 480 -17.43 15.64 -27.70
C LEU A 480 -16.63 15.82 -26.40
N ARG A 481 -16.91 15.03 -25.37
CA ARG A 481 -16.19 15.09 -24.09
C ARG A 481 -14.70 14.77 -24.24
N LEU A 482 -14.34 13.78 -25.06
CA LEU A 482 -12.95 13.45 -25.36
C LEU A 482 -12.28 14.53 -26.21
N ALA A 483 -12.99 15.08 -27.19
CA ALA A 483 -12.51 16.16 -28.04
C ALA A 483 -12.24 17.45 -27.25
N VAL A 484 -13.12 17.82 -26.32
CA VAL A 484 -12.96 18.98 -25.42
C VAL A 484 -11.75 18.79 -24.51
N LYS A 485 -11.58 17.60 -23.92
CA LYS A 485 -10.40 17.29 -23.08
C LYS A 485 -9.09 17.32 -23.87
N PHE A 486 -9.11 16.79 -25.09
CA PHE A 486 -7.99 16.90 -26.02
C PHE A 486 -7.66 18.37 -26.28
N ALA A 487 -8.66 19.21 -26.51
CA ALA A 487 -8.45 20.62 -26.79
C ALA A 487 -7.90 21.41 -25.58
N PHE A 488 -8.42 21.14 -24.37
CA PHE A 488 -7.90 21.73 -23.13
C PHE A 488 -6.42 21.43 -22.88
N ARG A 489 -5.98 20.19 -23.17
CA ARG A 489 -4.58 19.77 -22.97
C ARG A 489 -3.56 20.61 -23.74
N PHE A 490 -3.95 21.09 -24.91
CA PHE A 490 -3.06 21.84 -25.80
C PHE A 490 -3.38 23.34 -25.84
N GLN A 491 -4.15 23.83 -24.85
CA GLN A 491 -4.42 25.26 -24.63
C GLN A 491 -4.97 25.99 -25.88
N PHE A 492 -5.87 25.35 -26.63
CA PHE A 492 -6.44 26.00 -27.81
C PHE A 492 -7.33 27.18 -27.47
N SER A 493 -7.44 28.09 -28.44
CA SER A 493 -8.43 29.17 -28.45
C SER A 493 -9.83 28.60 -28.65
N TRP A 494 -10.77 29.06 -27.83
CA TRP A 494 -12.19 28.72 -27.91
C TRP A 494 -12.94 29.87 -28.56
N ASP A 495 -13.72 29.58 -29.60
CA ASP A 495 -14.60 30.59 -30.21
C ASP A 495 -15.87 30.72 -29.39
N SER A 496 -16.37 31.94 -29.21
CA SER A 496 -17.69 32.17 -28.61
C SER A 496 -18.79 31.58 -29.49
N VAL A 497 -19.75 30.90 -28.86
CA VAL A 497 -20.93 30.35 -29.52
C VAL A 497 -22.13 31.22 -29.16
N ASP A 498 -22.89 31.69 -30.15
CA ASP A 498 -24.10 32.48 -29.88
C ASP A 498 -25.20 31.63 -29.23
N THR A 499 -26.12 32.29 -28.52
CA THR A 499 -27.17 31.62 -27.72
C THR A 499 -28.09 30.73 -28.57
N ALA A 500 -28.39 31.11 -29.82
CA ALA A 500 -29.27 30.33 -30.69
C ALA A 500 -28.56 29.04 -31.16
N SER A 501 -27.28 29.13 -31.51
CA SER A 501 -26.44 27.97 -31.82
C SER A 501 -26.26 27.05 -30.62
N ALA A 502 -26.03 27.59 -29.42
CA ALA A 502 -25.89 26.81 -28.19
C ALA A 502 -27.18 26.04 -27.84
N ALA A 503 -28.35 26.67 -27.99
CA ALA A 503 -29.64 26.02 -27.77
C ALA A 503 -29.88 24.87 -28.76
N SER A 504 -29.58 25.08 -30.05
CA SER A 504 -29.70 24.03 -31.07
C SER A 504 -28.78 22.84 -30.79
N LEU A 505 -27.56 23.07 -30.31
CA LEU A 505 -26.64 22.02 -29.89
C LEU A 505 -27.18 21.22 -28.70
N PHE A 506 -27.78 21.90 -27.72
CA PHE A 506 -28.40 21.23 -26.57
C PHE A 506 -29.59 20.37 -26.98
N GLU A 507 -30.48 20.85 -27.84
CA GLU A 507 -31.60 20.08 -28.37
C GLU A 507 -31.14 18.81 -29.10
N ALA A 508 -30.13 18.95 -29.96
CA ALA A 508 -29.54 17.82 -30.68
C ALA A 508 -28.87 16.81 -29.72
N ALA A 509 -28.16 17.28 -28.70
CA ALA A 509 -27.52 16.43 -27.70
C ALA A 509 -28.56 15.73 -26.79
N LEU A 510 -29.68 16.39 -26.51
CA LEU A 510 -30.74 15.84 -25.69
C LEU A 510 -31.39 14.61 -26.32
N ALA A 511 -31.55 14.60 -27.64
CA ALA A 511 -32.06 13.46 -28.41
C ALA A 511 -31.07 12.29 -28.48
N SER A 512 -29.80 12.52 -28.15
CA SER A 512 -28.73 11.54 -28.17
C SER A 512 -28.49 10.94 -26.77
N ASP A 513 -27.22 10.79 -26.35
CA ASP A 513 -26.84 10.23 -25.06
C ASP A 513 -26.39 11.27 -24.02
N ARG A 514 -26.32 10.83 -22.76
CA ARG A 514 -25.94 11.67 -21.62
C ARG A 514 -24.46 12.10 -21.66
N SER A 515 -23.59 11.34 -22.32
CA SER A 515 -22.16 11.65 -22.45
C SER A 515 -21.93 12.82 -23.40
N ARG A 516 -22.68 12.88 -24.51
CA ARG A 516 -22.69 14.01 -25.43
C ARG A 516 -23.16 15.28 -24.74
N LEU A 517 -24.23 15.18 -23.94
CA LEU A 517 -24.75 16.30 -23.17
C LEU A 517 -23.73 16.83 -22.15
N ALA A 518 -23.04 15.93 -21.43
CA ALA A 518 -21.95 16.30 -20.52
C ALA A 518 -20.77 16.95 -21.26
N GLY A 519 -20.38 16.42 -22.42
CA GLY A 519 -19.33 17.01 -23.26
C GLY A 519 -19.70 18.39 -23.79
N LEU A 520 -20.98 18.63 -24.09
CA LEU A 520 -21.47 19.92 -24.56
C LEU A 520 -21.44 20.99 -23.45
N VAL A 521 -21.75 20.61 -22.22
CA VAL A 521 -21.58 21.47 -21.04
C VAL A 521 -20.11 21.89 -20.89
N GLU A 522 -19.18 20.93 -20.95
CA GLU A 522 -17.74 21.22 -20.87
C GLU A 522 -17.26 22.11 -22.04
N TYR A 523 -17.76 21.87 -23.27
CA TYR A 523 -17.45 22.68 -24.46
C TYR A 523 -17.93 24.13 -24.32
N LEU A 524 -19.22 24.33 -24.04
CA LEU A 524 -19.81 25.67 -23.98
C LEU A 524 -19.24 26.48 -22.82
N ALA A 525 -18.89 25.84 -21.70
CA ALA A 525 -18.19 26.52 -20.62
C ALA A 525 -16.80 26.99 -21.04
N ALA A 526 -16.06 26.16 -21.79
CA ALA A 526 -14.75 26.53 -22.34
C ALA A 526 -14.86 27.73 -23.31
N CYS A 527 -15.92 27.77 -24.10
CA CYS A 527 -16.28 28.90 -24.96
C CYS A 527 -16.85 30.11 -24.21
N SER A 528 -16.96 30.08 -22.88
CA SER A 528 -17.67 31.11 -22.08
C SER A 528 -19.10 31.40 -22.59
N SER A 529 -19.75 30.38 -23.16
CA SER A 529 -21.04 30.44 -23.86
C SER A 529 -22.11 29.53 -23.22
N LEU A 530 -21.79 28.90 -22.08
CA LEU A 530 -22.73 28.04 -21.35
C LEU A 530 -23.82 28.89 -20.70
N THR A 531 -25.01 28.89 -21.30
CA THR A 531 -26.19 29.57 -20.77
C THR A 531 -27.42 28.68 -20.97
N LEU A 532 -28.24 28.53 -19.94
CA LEU A 532 -29.50 27.78 -19.98
C LEU A 532 -30.68 28.71 -19.65
N PRO A 533 -31.66 28.90 -20.56
CA PRO A 533 -32.78 29.79 -20.29
C PRO A 533 -33.64 29.28 -19.12
N VAL A 534 -33.93 30.17 -18.17
CA VAL A 534 -34.70 29.86 -16.96
C VAL A 534 -36.14 29.48 -17.33
N GLY A 535 -36.65 28.39 -16.75
CA GLY A 535 -38.03 27.96 -16.95
C GLY A 535 -38.34 27.41 -18.35
N SER A 536 -37.32 27.11 -19.17
CA SER A 536 -37.54 26.43 -20.44
C SER A 536 -37.66 24.91 -20.24
N GLU A 537 -38.50 24.26 -21.05
CA GLU A 537 -38.62 22.79 -21.07
C GLU A 537 -37.29 22.13 -21.43
N LEU A 538 -36.51 22.78 -22.30
CA LEU A 538 -35.17 22.33 -22.69
C LEU A 538 -34.22 22.28 -21.49
N SER A 539 -34.12 23.36 -20.71
CA SER A 539 -33.26 23.43 -19.52
C SER A 539 -33.63 22.36 -18.50
N THR A 540 -34.94 22.20 -18.24
CA THR A 540 -35.45 21.19 -17.31
C THR A 540 -35.03 19.78 -17.74
N ALA A 541 -35.17 19.46 -19.02
CA ALA A 541 -34.83 18.16 -19.56
C ALA A 541 -33.32 17.90 -19.55
N ILE A 542 -32.48 18.93 -19.72
CA ILE A 542 -31.01 18.85 -19.59
C ILE A 542 -30.64 18.49 -18.15
N LEU A 543 -31.17 19.24 -17.18
CA LEU A 543 -30.89 19.04 -15.75
C LEU A 543 -31.32 17.64 -15.30
N GLN A 544 -32.53 17.20 -15.68
CA GLN A 544 -33.02 15.85 -15.38
C GLN A 544 -32.11 14.76 -15.94
N LYS A 545 -31.71 14.87 -17.20
CA LYS A 545 -30.85 13.86 -17.86
C LYS A 545 -29.44 13.84 -17.27
N LEU A 546 -28.87 15.00 -16.92
CA LEU A 546 -27.54 15.10 -16.29
C LEU A 546 -27.54 14.71 -14.81
N ALA A 547 -28.67 14.79 -14.11
CA ALA A 547 -28.80 14.44 -12.70
C ALA A 547 -29.17 12.98 -12.45
N LEU A 548 -29.26 12.12 -13.47
CA LEU A 548 -29.50 10.68 -13.27
C LEU A 548 -28.35 9.98 -12.50
N PRO A 549 -28.61 9.03 -11.59
CA PRO A 549 -27.53 8.32 -10.90
C PRO A 549 -26.75 7.36 -11.84
N PRO A 550 -25.40 7.29 -11.78
CA PRO A 550 -24.51 8.19 -11.03
C PRO A 550 -24.35 9.53 -11.73
N ALA A 551 -24.47 10.65 -11.00
CA ALA A 551 -24.27 11.99 -11.55
C ALA A 551 -22.83 12.51 -11.42
N ASP A 552 -22.39 13.20 -12.47
CA ASP A 552 -21.03 13.74 -12.58
C ASP A 552 -20.98 15.13 -11.94
N PHE A 553 -20.40 15.21 -10.73
CA PHE A 553 -20.31 16.46 -9.97
C PHE A 553 -19.62 17.56 -10.76
N ALA A 554 -18.55 17.25 -11.51
CA ALA A 554 -17.79 18.29 -12.22
C ALA A 554 -18.64 18.98 -13.29
N VAL A 555 -19.46 18.20 -14.01
CA VAL A 555 -20.37 18.71 -15.04
C VAL A 555 -21.50 19.55 -14.41
N LEU A 556 -22.05 19.07 -13.29
CA LEU A 556 -23.12 19.78 -12.56
C LEU A 556 -22.61 21.07 -11.90
N ASP A 557 -21.40 21.06 -11.33
CA ASP A 557 -20.78 22.25 -10.73
C ASP A 557 -20.48 23.30 -11.82
N LEU A 558 -20.01 22.87 -13.00
CA LEU A 558 -19.77 23.77 -14.14
C LEU A 558 -21.05 24.47 -14.60
N LEU A 559 -22.18 23.75 -14.63
CA LEU A 559 -23.51 24.32 -14.92
C LEU A 559 -23.92 25.34 -13.87
N CYS A 560 -23.79 25.03 -12.59
CA CYS A 560 -24.12 25.97 -11.51
C CYS A 560 -23.22 27.21 -11.51
N GLN A 561 -21.95 27.09 -11.91
CA GLN A 561 -21.04 28.22 -12.04
C GLN A 561 -21.47 29.20 -13.14
N HIS A 562 -22.02 28.71 -14.25
CA HIS A 562 -22.38 29.53 -15.42
C HIS A 562 -23.87 29.89 -15.48
N SER A 563 -24.72 29.15 -14.78
CA SER A 563 -26.17 29.38 -14.73
C SER A 563 -26.70 29.11 -13.30
N PRO A 564 -26.30 29.95 -12.32
CA PRO A 564 -26.59 29.74 -10.90
C PRO A 564 -28.09 29.70 -10.56
N GLU A 565 -28.94 30.33 -11.38
CA GLU A 565 -30.40 30.24 -11.35
C GLU A 565 -30.95 28.80 -11.29
N HIS A 566 -30.25 27.82 -11.87
CA HIS A 566 -30.68 26.41 -11.91
C HIS A 566 -30.24 25.60 -10.70
N THR A 567 -29.48 26.19 -9.78
CA THR A 567 -28.93 25.50 -8.61
C THR A 567 -30.02 24.90 -7.73
N MET A 568 -31.14 25.60 -7.56
CA MET A 568 -32.28 25.12 -6.76
C MET A 568 -32.99 23.96 -7.44
N GLU A 569 -33.34 24.12 -8.72
CA GLU A 569 -33.99 23.07 -9.51
C GLU A 569 -33.12 21.80 -9.58
N LEU A 570 -31.82 21.96 -9.82
CA LEU A 570 -30.87 20.85 -9.84
C LEU A 570 -30.74 20.17 -8.47
N THR A 571 -30.74 20.94 -7.38
CA THR A 571 -30.73 20.40 -6.02
C THR A 571 -31.98 19.56 -5.77
N ASP A 572 -33.16 20.05 -6.16
CA ASP A 572 -34.43 19.33 -6.02
C ASP A 572 -34.45 18.04 -6.83
N ILE A 573 -33.97 18.08 -8.08
CA ILE A 573 -33.84 16.89 -8.93
C ILE A 573 -32.88 15.87 -8.27
N LEU A 574 -31.73 16.31 -7.77
CA LEU A 574 -30.77 15.43 -7.09
C LEU A 574 -31.33 14.83 -5.81
N VAL A 575 -32.09 15.58 -5.03
CA VAL A 575 -32.81 15.09 -3.85
C VAL A 575 -33.84 14.03 -4.25
N SER A 576 -34.61 14.28 -5.31
CA SER A 576 -35.61 13.32 -5.81
C SER A 576 -34.99 12.00 -6.27
N HIS A 577 -33.77 12.04 -6.81
CA HIS A 577 -32.97 10.88 -7.19
C HIS A 577 -32.17 10.26 -6.02
N GLY A 578 -32.35 10.72 -4.79
CA GLY A 578 -31.66 10.20 -3.60
C GLY A 578 -30.17 10.56 -3.51
N GLN A 579 -29.69 11.51 -4.31
CA GLN A 579 -28.29 11.94 -4.37
C GLN A 579 -27.99 13.10 -3.38
N LEU A 580 -28.38 12.93 -2.10
CA LEU A 580 -28.37 13.99 -1.07
C LEU A 580 -26.99 14.62 -0.83
N LYS A 581 -25.90 13.84 -0.93
CA LYS A 581 -24.53 14.38 -0.78
C LYS A 581 -24.17 15.34 -1.92
N LEU A 582 -24.61 15.01 -3.13
CA LEU A 582 -24.36 15.83 -4.31
C LEU A 582 -25.24 17.08 -4.28
N ALA A 583 -26.51 16.91 -3.88
CA ALA A 583 -27.44 18.01 -3.63
C ALA A 583 -26.86 19.03 -2.64
N ARG A 584 -26.36 18.58 -1.47
CA ARG A 584 -25.70 19.46 -0.48
C ARG A 584 -24.47 20.19 -1.03
N LYS A 585 -23.66 19.53 -1.87
CA LYS A 585 -22.49 20.14 -2.51
C LYS A 585 -22.87 21.24 -3.50
N ILE A 586 -23.91 21.00 -4.28
CA ILE A 586 -24.45 21.97 -5.23
C ILE A 586 -25.16 23.12 -4.49
N GLU A 587 -25.97 22.82 -3.48
CA GLU A 587 -26.66 23.80 -2.64
C GLU A 587 -25.68 24.72 -1.89
N ALA A 588 -24.52 24.23 -1.47
CA ALA A 588 -23.48 25.06 -0.86
C ALA A 588 -23.00 26.21 -1.76
N ARG A 589 -23.17 26.11 -3.09
CA ARG A 589 -22.86 27.20 -4.03
C ARG A 589 -23.85 28.37 -3.95
N ARG A 590 -25.04 28.17 -3.39
CA ARG A 590 -26.07 29.20 -3.20
C ARG A 590 -25.70 30.23 -2.14
N GLY A 591 -24.85 29.86 -1.18
CA GLY A 591 -24.49 30.72 -0.04
C GLY A 591 -23.48 31.82 -0.35
N ASP A 592 -22.83 31.77 -1.52
CA ASP A 592 -21.75 32.68 -1.89
C ASP A 592 -22.22 33.56 -3.07
N GLY A 593 -23.03 34.58 -2.75
CA GLY A 593 -23.63 35.51 -3.73
C GLY A 593 -22.64 36.44 -4.45
N SER A 594 -21.38 36.05 -4.62
CA SER A 594 -20.39 36.79 -5.40
C SER A 594 -20.28 36.25 -6.82
N ALA A 595 -20.49 37.14 -7.80
CA ALA A 595 -20.26 36.94 -9.23
C ALA A 595 -18.81 36.48 -9.53
N PRO A 596 -18.51 35.99 -10.74
CA PRO A 596 -17.42 35.05 -10.99
C PRO A 596 -16.05 35.66 -10.71
N ARG A 597 -15.21 34.96 -9.95
CA ARG A 597 -13.77 35.21 -9.95
C ARG A 597 -13.24 34.81 -11.32
N VAL A 598 -13.18 35.78 -12.22
CA VAL A 598 -12.27 35.76 -13.37
C VAL A 598 -10.90 35.41 -12.79
N ALA A 599 -10.36 34.27 -13.20
CA ALA A 599 -8.95 33.97 -12.99
C ALA A 599 -8.17 35.01 -13.81
N VAL A 600 -7.95 36.19 -13.22
CA VAL A 600 -6.95 37.12 -13.69
C VAL A 600 -5.64 36.38 -13.48
N HIS A 601 -4.99 36.08 -14.60
CA HIS A 601 -3.57 35.76 -14.64
C HIS A 601 -2.80 36.98 -14.08
N GLU A 602 -2.70 37.07 -12.76
CA GLU A 602 -1.61 37.77 -12.10
C GLU A 602 -0.50 36.74 -11.86
N SER A 603 0.64 37.02 -12.47
CA SER A 603 1.89 36.28 -12.32
C SER A 603 2.23 36.06 -10.83
N PRO A 604 2.60 34.84 -10.41
CA PRO A 604 2.85 34.56 -9.01
C PRO A 604 4.16 35.21 -8.55
N GLU A 605 4.05 36.32 -7.81
CA GLU A 605 5.08 36.65 -6.82
C GLU A 605 4.98 35.62 -5.70
N GLU A 606 6.08 34.93 -5.40
CA GLU A 606 6.14 33.89 -4.37
C GLU A 606 5.85 34.51 -2.99
N LEU A 607 4.68 34.20 -2.41
CA LEU A 607 4.34 34.61 -1.04
C LEU A 607 5.37 34.04 -0.05
N PRO A 608 5.79 34.80 0.97
CA PRO A 608 6.79 34.36 1.92
C PRO A 608 6.29 33.22 2.82
N GLU A 609 7.22 32.38 3.27
CA GLU A 609 6.94 31.25 4.17
C GLU A 609 6.75 31.70 5.62
N ILE A 610 5.79 31.10 6.30
CA ILE A 610 5.59 31.25 7.75
C ILE A 610 6.73 30.56 8.48
N ARG A 611 7.28 31.25 9.48
CA ARG A 611 8.16 30.64 10.47
C ARG A 611 7.56 30.80 11.85
N LEU A 612 7.79 29.81 12.70
CA LEU A 612 7.46 29.92 14.10
C LEU A 612 8.25 31.10 14.70
N PRO A 613 7.63 32.03 15.44
CA PRO A 613 8.36 33.13 16.07
C PRO A 613 9.44 32.60 17.02
N ALA A 614 10.59 33.27 17.07
CA ALA A 614 11.76 32.79 17.82
C ALA A 614 11.53 32.74 19.34
N GLU A 615 10.52 33.47 19.83
CA GLU A 615 10.11 33.52 21.22
C GLU A 615 9.24 32.32 21.63
N VAL A 616 8.72 31.54 20.67
CA VAL A 616 7.87 30.39 20.95
C VAL A 616 8.75 29.18 21.25
N GLU A 617 8.63 28.67 22.47
CA GLU A 617 9.36 27.47 22.90
C GLU A 617 8.76 26.21 22.25
N VAL A 618 9.60 25.25 21.85
CA VAL A 618 9.15 23.94 21.37
C VAL A 618 9.70 22.85 22.30
N SER A 619 8.81 22.09 22.92
CA SER A 619 9.15 21.08 23.91
C SER A 619 8.63 19.70 23.50
N LEU A 620 9.56 18.73 23.31
CA LEU A 620 9.23 17.34 23.01
C LEU A 620 9.03 16.57 24.33
N ILE A 621 7.81 16.06 24.55
CA ILE A 621 7.44 15.28 25.73
C ILE A 621 7.38 13.81 25.35
N SER A 622 8.23 12.99 25.98
CA SER A 622 8.31 11.54 25.73
C SER A 622 8.25 10.67 26.99
N ASP A 623 8.11 11.28 28.16
CA ASP A 623 8.05 10.59 29.45
C ASP A 623 7.02 11.21 30.41
N GLY A 624 6.86 10.58 31.58
CA GLY A 624 5.95 11.06 32.61
C GLY A 624 6.36 12.37 33.28
N CYS A 625 7.62 12.79 33.23
CA CYS A 625 8.11 14.04 33.83
C CYS A 625 7.73 15.24 32.96
N GLY A 626 7.88 15.12 31.63
CA GLY A 626 7.42 16.13 30.69
C GLY A 626 5.90 16.31 30.74
N LEU A 627 5.14 15.24 30.96
CA LEU A 627 3.69 15.35 31.20
C LEU A 627 3.35 16.08 32.50
N ASP A 628 4.13 15.92 33.57
CA ASP A 628 3.90 16.69 34.81
C ASP A 628 4.10 18.19 34.57
N ALA A 629 5.14 18.57 33.83
CA ALA A 629 5.39 19.96 33.46
C ALA A 629 4.25 20.54 32.60
N LEU A 630 3.73 19.77 31.64
CA LEU A 630 2.58 20.18 30.83
C LEU A 630 1.30 20.32 31.65
N LEU A 631 1.01 19.38 32.55
CA LEU A 631 -0.15 19.44 33.44
C LEU A 631 -0.05 20.63 34.40
N GLN A 632 1.15 20.94 34.88
CA GLN A 632 1.40 22.14 35.69
C GLN A 632 1.15 23.42 34.89
N HIS A 633 1.66 23.52 33.66
CA HIS A 633 1.41 24.67 32.80
C HIS A 633 -0.10 24.86 32.53
N LEU A 634 -0.83 23.79 32.21
CA LEU A 634 -2.29 23.83 32.06
C LEU A 634 -3.00 24.35 33.33
N ALA A 635 -2.58 23.89 34.51
CA ALA A 635 -3.14 24.32 35.78
C ALA A 635 -2.86 25.81 36.07
N GLU A 636 -1.67 26.30 35.71
CA GLU A 636 -1.28 27.71 35.88
C GLU A 636 -1.95 28.64 34.86
N ALA A 637 -2.14 28.16 33.61
CA ALA A 637 -2.80 28.92 32.54
C ALA A 637 -4.31 29.07 32.76
N GLY A 638 -4.96 28.08 33.39
CA GLY A 638 -6.41 28.07 33.59
C GLY A 638 -7.17 27.89 32.28
N GLU A 639 -8.14 28.78 32.00
CA GLU A 639 -8.91 28.73 30.74
C GLU A 639 -7.98 28.95 29.53
N SER A 640 -7.90 27.95 28.65
CA SER A 640 -6.88 27.88 27.60
C SER A 640 -7.48 27.74 26.20
N VAL A 641 -6.87 28.42 25.22
CA VAL A 641 -7.10 28.19 23.79
C VAL A 641 -5.90 27.42 23.26
N VAL A 642 -6.13 26.22 22.75
CA VAL A 642 -5.06 25.26 22.42
C VAL A 642 -5.15 24.91 20.94
N GLY A 643 -4.11 25.23 20.19
CA GLY A 643 -3.94 24.74 18.82
C GLY A 643 -3.61 23.25 18.85
N MET A 644 -4.31 22.44 18.08
CA MET A 644 -4.12 21.00 18.03
C MET A 644 -3.99 20.52 16.59
N ASP A 645 -3.00 19.67 16.39
CA ASP A 645 -2.87 18.82 15.21
C ASP A 645 -2.44 17.42 15.65
N ALA A 646 -2.41 16.46 14.73
CA ALA A 646 -1.85 15.14 14.99
C ALA A 646 -1.13 14.59 13.76
N GLU A 647 -0.03 13.88 13.98
CA GLU A 647 0.74 13.27 12.90
C GLU A 647 0.76 11.75 12.99
N TRP A 648 0.60 11.12 11.82
CA TRP A 648 0.63 9.67 11.66
C TRP A 648 1.29 9.33 10.34
N LYS A 649 1.81 8.09 10.23
CA LYS A 649 2.43 7.62 8.99
C LYS A 649 1.43 7.70 7.81
N PRO A 650 1.80 8.30 6.67
CA PRO A 650 0.92 8.45 5.51
C PRO A 650 0.45 7.13 4.91
N TRP A 651 -0.78 7.12 4.41
CA TRP A 651 -1.38 5.98 3.74
C TRP A 651 -0.91 5.87 2.28
N GLU A 652 -0.43 4.68 1.87
CA GLU A 652 0.04 4.41 0.50
C GLU A 652 -0.70 3.19 -0.12
N GLY A 653 -1.87 3.41 -0.76
CA GLY A 653 -2.43 2.52 -1.81
C GLY A 653 -3.65 1.64 -1.49
N ARG A 654 -4.41 1.25 -2.55
CA ARG A 654 -5.69 0.48 -2.51
C ARG A 654 -5.51 -0.97 -1.99
N GLY A 655 -6.18 -1.28 -0.88
CA GLY A 655 -6.26 -2.60 -0.24
C GLY A 655 -7.10 -2.52 1.04
N SER A 656 -7.58 -3.64 1.58
CA SER A 656 -8.55 -3.71 2.68
C SER A 656 -8.09 -3.20 4.05
N ASP A 657 -6.85 -2.78 4.23
CA ASP A 657 -6.31 -2.35 5.53
C ASP A 657 -6.54 -0.86 5.81
N ARG A 658 -7.80 -0.43 5.90
CA ARG A 658 -8.13 0.92 6.37
C ARG A 658 -7.72 1.21 7.84
N GLY A 659 -7.15 0.23 8.57
CA GLY A 659 -6.69 0.39 9.95
C GLY A 659 -5.28 -0.16 10.11
N GLY A 660 -4.31 0.55 10.68
CA GLY A 660 -4.34 1.90 11.23
C GLY A 660 -2.89 2.36 11.34
N SER A 661 -2.65 3.59 10.90
CA SER A 661 -1.45 4.32 11.24
C SER A 661 -1.75 5.05 12.54
N PRO A 662 -1.35 4.53 13.72
CA PRO A 662 -1.72 5.20 14.96
C PRO A 662 -1.07 6.58 15.00
N VAL A 663 -1.70 7.52 15.69
CA VAL A 663 -1.10 8.83 15.96
C VAL A 663 0.26 8.61 16.62
N GLN A 664 1.29 9.14 15.98
CA GLN A 664 2.68 9.04 16.43
C GLN A 664 3.10 10.27 17.21
N LEU A 665 2.55 11.42 16.86
CA LEU A 665 2.84 12.69 17.52
C LEU A 665 1.53 13.46 17.66
N LEU A 666 1.25 13.97 18.85
CA LEU A 666 0.15 14.89 19.13
C LEU A 666 0.76 16.27 19.42
N GLN A 667 0.29 17.30 18.73
CA GLN A 667 0.80 18.66 18.90
C GLN A 667 -0.21 19.51 19.67
N LEU A 668 0.26 20.21 20.69
CA LEU A 668 -0.54 21.11 21.50
C LEU A 668 0.17 22.46 21.61
N ALA A 669 -0.41 23.49 21.01
CA ALA A 669 0.17 24.82 20.93
C ALA A 669 -0.57 25.83 21.81
N TRP A 670 0.21 26.64 22.51
CA TRP A 670 -0.16 27.91 23.13
C TRP A 670 0.58 29.03 22.41
N ALA A 671 0.22 30.28 22.69
CA ALA A 671 0.88 31.43 22.07
C ALA A 671 2.40 31.46 22.29
N GLU A 672 2.87 30.97 23.45
CA GLU A 672 4.27 31.05 23.89
C GLU A 672 5.04 29.73 23.80
N VAL A 673 4.34 28.59 23.68
CA VAL A 673 4.98 27.28 23.71
C VAL A 673 4.18 26.26 22.90
N VAL A 674 4.88 25.34 22.24
CA VAL A 674 4.31 24.18 21.58
C VAL A 674 4.88 22.91 22.19
N TYR A 675 3.97 22.05 22.65
CA TYR A 675 4.32 20.73 23.15
C TYR A 675 4.06 19.69 22.07
N LEU A 676 5.09 18.88 21.82
CA LEU A 676 5.06 17.76 20.88
C LEU A 676 5.07 16.48 21.71
N LEU A 677 3.96 15.75 21.74
CA LEU A 677 3.79 14.57 22.58
C LEU A 677 4.09 13.30 21.79
N ASP A 678 5.15 12.59 22.17
CA ASP A 678 5.52 11.29 21.62
C ASP A 678 4.55 10.21 22.11
N MET A 679 3.45 10.04 21.38
CA MET A 679 2.34 9.18 21.77
C MET A 679 2.78 7.72 22.07
N PRO A 680 3.58 7.04 21.21
CA PRO A 680 4.11 5.71 21.54
C PRO A 680 4.88 5.63 22.86
N ALA A 681 5.74 6.60 23.16
CA ALA A 681 6.53 6.61 24.38
C ALA A 681 5.66 6.85 25.62
N LEU A 682 4.76 7.83 25.54
CA LEU A 682 3.85 8.18 26.65
C LEU A 682 2.82 7.10 26.96
N VAL A 683 2.32 6.40 25.94
CA VAL A 683 1.44 5.23 26.15
C VAL A 683 2.17 4.12 26.89
N ALA A 684 3.47 3.93 26.64
CA ALA A 684 4.24 2.87 27.27
C ALA A 684 4.64 3.17 28.72
N ASP A 685 4.94 4.44 29.04
CA ASP A 685 5.55 4.82 30.31
C ASP A 685 4.64 5.66 31.24
N ALA A 686 3.70 6.42 30.67
CA ALA A 686 2.95 7.45 31.40
C ALA A 686 1.44 7.48 31.07
N GLU A 687 0.87 6.31 30.77
CA GLU A 687 -0.52 6.15 30.28
C GLU A 687 -1.56 6.90 31.13
N LEU A 688 -1.52 6.77 32.46
CA LEU A 688 -2.50 7.39 33.36
C LEU A 688 -2.47 8.93 33.33
N LYS A 689 -1.28 9.52 33.21
CA LYS A 689 -1.13 10.97 33.10
C LYS A 689 -1.61 11.48 31.75
N LEU A 690 -1.38 10.69 30.70
CA LEU A 690 -1.88 10.99 29.37
C LEU A 690 -3.42 10.94 29.33
N VAL A 691 -4.06 10.00 30.03
CA VAL A 691 -5.53 10.00 30.23
C VAL A 691 -5.98 11.30 30.88
N GLN A 692 -5.35 11.70 31.99
CA GLN A 692 -5.69 12.92 32.72
C GLN A 692 -5.57 14.17 31.84
N LEU A 693 -4.49 14.28 31.05
CA LEU A 693 -4.31 15.37 30.09
C LEU A 693 -5.46 15.44 29.09
N LEU A 694 -5.79 14.31 28.46
CA LEU A 694 -6.84 14.25 27.43
C LEU A 694 -8.23 14.56 28.02
N GLU A 695 -8.50 14.18 29.27
CA GLU A 695 -9.72 14.56 29.97
C GLU A 695 -9.82 16.07 30.21
N ILE A 696 -8.71 16.73 30.57
CA ILE A 696 -8.64 18.19 30.74
C ILE A 696 -8.87 18.89 29.40
N LEU A 697 -8.19 18.46 28.34
CA LEU A 697 -8.31 19.03 26.99
C LEU A 697 -9.74 18.92 26.41
N CYS A 698 -10.50 17.90 26.84
CA CYS A 698 -11.89 17.71 26.41
C CYS A 698 -12.92 18.41 27.32
N SER A 699 -12.47 19.14 28.34
CA SER A 699 -13.36 19.83 29.28
C SER A 699 -13.63 21.30 28.87
N PRO A 700 -14.67 21.96 29.42
CA PRO A 700 -14.99 23.36 29.08
C PRO A 700 -13.96 24.40 29.54
N SER A 701 -12.82 24.02 30.12
CA SER A 701 -11.70 24.92 30.40
C SER A 701 -10.73 25.03 29.22
N CYS A 702 -10.88 24.19 28.19
CA CYS A 702 -10.04 24.21 27.00
C CYS A 702 -10.91 24.38 25.75
N ILE A 703 -10.48 25.28 24.87
CA ILE A 703 -11.01 25.39 23.50
C ILE A 703 -9.95 24.83 22.55
N LEU A 704 -10.26 23.73 21.88
CA LEU A 704 -9.37 23.15 20.88
C LEU A 704 -9.56 23.81 19.52
N VAL A 705 -8.47 24.24 18.89
CA VAL A 705 -8.48 24.85 17.56
C VAL A 705 -7.74 23.93 16.61
N GLY A 706 -8.34 23.56 15.48
CA GLY A 706 -7.74 22.60 14.54
C GLY A 706 -8.18 22.81 13.09
N PHE A 707 -7.46 22.18 12.16
CA PHE A 707 -7.83 22.08 10.75
C PHE A 707 -8.12 20.61 10.42
N ASN A 708 -9.39 20.29 10.11
CA ASN A 708 -9.90 18.92 10.09
C ASN A 708 -9.83 18.22 11.47
N LEU A 709 -10.09 18.98 12.53
CA LEU A 709 -9.93 18.56 13.94
C LEU A 709 -10.73 17.31 14.31
N GLU A 710 -11.93 17.16 13.75
CA GLU A 710 -12.76 15.95 13.92
C GLU A 710 -12.05 14.69 13.38
N GLY A 711 -11.28 14.85 12.30
CA GLY A 711 -10.45 13.80 11.73
C GLY A 711 -9.32 13.40 12.68
N ASP A 712 -8.62 14.38 13.24
CA ASP A 712 -7.45 14.15 14.11
C ASP A 712 -7.87 13.53 15.44
N LEU A 713 -8.94 14.04 16.05
CA LEU A 713 -9.52 13.46 17.26
C LEU A 713 -10.04 12.04 17.02
N ARG A 714 -10.66 11.77 15.88
CA ARG A 714 -11.07 10.41 15.49
C ARG A 714 -9.87 9.51 15.26
N GLN A 715 -8.80 9.99 14.64
CA GLN A 715 -7.58 9.23 14.41
C GLN A 715 -6.87 8.92 15.73
N LEU A 716 -6.79 9.88 16.65
CA LEU A 716 -6.26 9.70 18.01
C LEU A 716 -7.05 8.65 18.79
N ALA A 717 -8.37 8.73 18.72
CA ALA A 717 -9.28 7.80 19.33
C ALA A 717 -9.21 6.38 18.77
N ASP A 718 -9.20 6.25 17.45
CA ASP A 718 -9.02 4.96 16.78
C ASP A 718 -7.62 4.39 17.07
N SER A 719 -6.66 5.25 17.45
CA SER A 719 -5.30 4.88 17.88
C SER A 719 -5.27 4.31 19.28
N TYR A 720 -5.92 5.00 20.23
CA TYR A 720 -5.82 4.73 21.67
C TYR A 720 -7.17 4.91 22.41
N PRO A 721 -8.21 4.10 22.12
CA PRO A 721 -9.57 4.35 22.59
C PRO A 721 -9.74 4.18 24.10
N TRP A 722 -8.87 3.42 24.76
CA TRP A 722 -8.85 3.28 26.22
C TRP A 722 -8.37 4.54 26.92
N LEU A 723 -7.52 5.36 26.27
CA LEU A 723 -7.06 6.63 26.84
C LEU A 723 -8.18 7.65 27.00
N MET A 724 -9.21 7.55 26.17
CA MET A 724 -10.29 8.53 26.08
C MET A 724 -11.50 8.15 26.95
N SER A 725 -11.36 7.19 27.87
CA SER A 725 -12.46 6.54 28.61
C SER A 725 -13.41 7.48 29.37
N GLY A 726 -12.94 8.64 29.85
CA GLY A 726 -13.76 9.72 30.41
C GLY A 726 -14.14 10.82 29.41
N ALA A 727 -13.23 11.16 28.48
CA ALA A 727 -13.40 12.16 27.42
C ALA A 727 -14.49 11.81 26.40
N TRP A 728 -14.83 10.54 26.24
CA TRP A 728 -15.93 10.06 25.38
C TRP A 728 -17.32 10.56 25.76
N ARG A 729 -17.47 11.18 26.94
CA ARG A 729 -18.77 11.57 27.50
C ARG A 729 -19.31 12.90 26.99
N SER A 730 -18.50 13.75 26.36
CA SER A 730 -18.86 15.15 26.10
C SER A 730 -18.58 15.61 24.68
N THR A 731 -19.46 16.49 24.22
CA THR A 731 -19.16 17.45 23.15
C THR A 731 -17.91 18.24 23.50
N ILE A 732 -16.93 18.31 22.60
CA ILE A 732 -15.70 19.08 22.80
C ILE A 732 -15.96 20.53 22.39
N GLU A 733 -15.55 21.50 23.22
CA GLU A 733 -15.54 22.91 22.81
C GLU A 733 -14.39 23.12 21.81
N ALA A 734 -14.74 23.33 20.55
CA ALA A 734 -13.77 23.36 19.48
C ALA A 734 -14.05 24.46 18.46
N VAL A 735 -12.98 24.95 17.83
CA VAL A 735 -13.03 25.83 16.66
C VAL A 735 -12.42 25.09 15.49
N GLU A 736 -13.24 24.85 14.47
CA GLU A 736 -12.80 24.26 13.21
C GLU A 736 -12.37 25.37 12.23
N MET A 737 -11.12 25.32 11.81
CA MET A 737 -10.57 26.25 10.84
C MET A 737 -10.96 25.82 9.43
N SER A 738 -12.10 26.30 8.95
CA SER A 738 -12.58 26.09 7.57
C SER A 738 -12.55 27.37 6.73
N GLY A 739 -12.24 27.26 5.43
CA GLY A 739 -12.30 28.36 4.45
C GLY A 739 -12.59 27.87 3.03
N THR A 740 -12.51 28.73 2.03
CA THR A 740 -12.69 28.36 0.60
C THR A 740 -11.57 27.47 0.05
N SER A 741 -10.44 27.38 0.78
CA SER A 741 -9.29 26.54 0.46
C SER A 741 -9.42 25.13 1.04
N ALA A 742 -8.94 24.13 0.30
CA ALA A 742 -9.00 22.73 0.69
C ALA A 742 -7.84 22.25 1.59
N SER A 743 -6.98 23.17 2.07
CA SER A 743 -5.76 22.83 2.83
C SER A 743 -5.37 23.96 3.79
N LEU A 744 -4.72 23.62 4.92
CA LEU A 744 -4.21 24.59 5.89
C LEU A 744 -3.29 25.64 5.26
N ASP A 745 -2.34 25.23 4.43
CA ASP A 745 -1.47 26.15 3.66
C ASP A 745 -2.27 27.15 2.79
N GLY A 746 -3.32 26.68 2.12
CA GLY A 746 -4.19 27.54 1.32
C GLY A 746 -4.97 28.53 2.20
N LEU A 747 -5.34 28.11 3.41
CA LEU A 747 -6.00 28.98 4.39
C LEU A 747 -5.03 30.06 4.89
N CYS A 748 -3.80 29.69 5.27
CA CYS A 748 -2.70 30.59 5.60
C CYS A 748 -2.46 31.63 4.49
N ALA A 749 -2.36 31.18 3.23
CA ALA A 749 -2.14 32.08 2.10
C ALA A 749 -3.27 33.11 1.96
N SER A 750 -4.52 32.66 2.14
CA SER A 750 -5.70 33.51 1.97
C SER A 750 -5.95 34.48 3.13
N VAL A 751 -5.58 34.10 4.37
CA VAL A 751 -5.91 34.85 5.59
C VAL A 751 -4.72 35.66 6.08
N LEU A 752 -3.52 35.07 6.09
CA LEU A 752 -2.30 35.69 6.61
C LEU A 752 -1.43 36.28 5.49
N GLY A 753 -1.68 35.93 4.22
CA GLY A 753 -0.80 36.30 3.11
C GLY A 753 0.55 35.56 3.13
N LEU A 754 0.63 34.43 3.83
CA LEU A 754 1.86 33.66 4.06
C LEU A 754 1.62 32.16 3.78
N ARG A 755 2.68 31.42 3.42
CA ARG A 755 2.61 30.00 3.01
C ARG A 755 3.23 29.06 4.04
N LEU A 756 2.77 27.82 4.11
CA LEU A 756 3.39 26.78 4.95
C LEU A 756 4.34 25.91 4.10
N GLU A 757 5.46 25.49 4.69
CA GLU A 757 6.32 24.46 4.11
C GLU A 757 5.59 23.10 4.15
N LYS A 758 5.67 22.29 3.09
CA LYS A 758 4.94 21.00 3.00
C LYS A 758 5.83 19.76 3.01
N SER A 759 7.14 19.93 3.24
CA SER A 759 8.13 18.87 3.06
C SER A 759 7.89 17.66 3.98
N GLN A 760 7.36 17.88 5.18
CA GLN A 760 7.15 16.82 6.18
C GLN A 760 5.73 16.25 6.23
N GLN A 761 4.78 16.77 5.43
CA GLN A 761 3.38 16.29 5.41
C GLN A 761 3.27 14.77 5.14
N ARG A 762 4.21 14.22 4.37
CA ARG A 762 4.27 12.77 4.08
C ARG A 762 5.49 12.09 4.71
N SER A 763 6.01 12.64 5.80
CA SER A 763 7.18 12.10 6.48
C SER A 763 6.86 10.81 7.26
N ARG A 764 7.91 10.08 7.64
CA ARG A 764 7.82 8.88 8.48
C ARG A 764 7.75 9.30 9.95
N TRP A 765 6.57 9.73 10.40
CA TRP A 765 6.31 10.15 11.78
C TRP A 765 6.47 9.05 12.84
N ASP A 766 6.60 7.79 12.43
CA ASP A 766 6.85 6.62 13.29
C ASP A 766 8.33 6.35 13.57
N LEU A 767 9.24 7.15 12.98
CA LEU A 767 10.67 7.07 13.27
C LEU A 767 11.01 7.85 14.55
N ARG A 768 11.98 7.34 15.30
CA ARG A 768 12.62 8.02 16.42
C ARG A 768 14.15 7.93 16.29
N PRO A 769 14.90 8.98 16.66
CA PRO A 769 14.39 10.31 17.05
C PRO A 769 13.72 11.05 15.88
N LEU A 770 12.84 12.00 16.17
CA LEU A 770 12.27 12.90 15.16
C LEU A 770 13.34 13.90 14.70
N SER A 771 13.38 14.22 13.41
CA SER A 771 14.34 15.21 12.89
C SER A 771 13.95 16.63 13.32
N ALA A 772 14.92 17.56 13.34
CA ALA A 772 14.66 18.97 13.63
C ALA A 772 13.62 19.59 12.67
N GLN A 773 13.63 19.17 11.39
CA GLN A 773 12.62 19.59 10.41
C GLN A 773 11.22 19.07 10.75
N GLN A 774 11.10 17.82 11.21
CA GLN A 774 9.82 17.26 11.65
C GLN A 774 9.29 17.98 12.90
N LEU A 775 10.17 18.29 13.87
CA LEU A 775 9.77 19.03 15.08
C LEU A 775 9.30 20.45 14.73
N ALA A 776 10.05 21.18 13.88
CA ALA A 776 9.68 22.52 13.47
C ALA A 776 8.38 22.56 12.67
N TYR A 777 8.21 21.61 11.73
CA TYR A 777 6.99 21.45 10.94
C TYR A 777 5.79 21.17 11.85
N ALA A 778 5.90 20.16 12.73
CA ALA A 778 4.82 19.76 13.63
C ALA A 778 4.43 20.91 14.58
N ALA A 779 5.42 21.63 15.11
CA ALA A 779 5.15 22.74 15.99
C ALA A 779 4.39 23.87 15.27
N LEU A 780 4.76 24.15 14.03
CA LEU A 780 4.14 25.21 13.24
C LEU A 780 2.69 24.88 12.85
N ASP A 781 2.40 23.65 12.45
CA ASP A 781 1.05 23.23 12.01
C ASP A 781 0.00 23.39 13.14
N ALA A 782 0.38 23.12 14.39
CA ALA A 782 -0.47 23.38 15.54
C ALA A 782 -0.55 24.87 15.93
N TRP A 783 0.58 25.58 15.92
CA TRP A 783 0.65 26.96 16.39
C TRP A 783 -0.02 27.96 15.45
N VAL A 784 0.12 27.78 14.13
CA VAL A 784 -0.45 28.69 13.13
C VAL A 784 -1.98 28.78 13.20
N LEU A 785 -2.63 27.74 13.73
CA LEU A 785 -4.08 27.71 13.95
C LEU A 785 -4.54 28.78 14.92
N LEU A 786 -3.74 29.08 15.97
CA LEU A 786 -4.02 30.17 16.90
C LEU A 786 -3.96 31.52 16.20
N ALA A 787 -2.92 31.75 15.38
CA ALA A 787 -2.78 32.98 14.61
C ALA A 787 -3.90 33.16 13.58
N LEU A 788 -4.31 32.08 12.91
CA LEU A 788 -5.46 32.10 12.01
C LEU A 788 -6.77 32.42 12.73
N LEU A 789 -6.95 31.91 13.96
CA LEU A 789 -8.13 32.24 14.77
C LEU A 789 -8.10 33.71 15.21
N GLY A 790 -6.95 34.22 15.65
CA GLY A 790 -6.78 35.63 15.95
C GLY A 790 -7.10 36.54 14.76
N ALA A 791 -6.67 36.16 13.55
CA ALA A 791 -6.96 36.91 12.32
C ALA A 791 -8.45 37.01 11.98
N ARG A 792 -9.31 36.16 12.57
CA ARG A 792 -10.77 36.25 12.42
C ARG A 792 -11.42 37.26 13.37
N ASP A 793 -10.72 37.68 14.42
CA ASP A 793 -11.25 38.66 15.37
C ASP A 793 -10.96 40.08 14.88
N SER A 794 -12.02 40.76 14.41
CA SER A 794 -11.96 42.14 13.94
C SER A 794 -11.61 43.16 15.03
N HIS A 795 -11.56 42.76 16.31
CA HIS A 795 -11.21 43.63 17.43
C HIS A 795 -9.72 43.61 17.80
N LEU A 796 -8.90 42.79 17.15
CA LEU A 796 -7.45 42.79 17.33
C LEU A 796 -6.79 43.79 16.36
N GLU A 797 -6.27 44.91 16.89
CA GLU A 797 -5.36 45.78 16.16
C GLU A 797 -3.92 45.25 16.31
N LEU A 798 -3.20 45.03 15.19
CA LEU A 798 -1.73 44.92 14.98
C LEU A 798 -1.24 43.66 14.23
N PRO A 799 -0.07 43.75 13.52
CA PRO A 799 0.27 42.90 12.37
C PRO A 799 1.15 41.67 12.66
N SER A 800 1.49 41.36 13.92
CA SER A 800 2.41 40.24 14.23
C SER A 800 1.66 38.93 14.47
N LEU A 801 2.21 37.81 13.98
CA LEU A 801 1.59 36.48 14.16
C LEU A 801 1.44 36.10 15.64
N ARG A 802 2.38 36.50 16.51
CA ARG A 802 2.33 36.19 17.95
C ARG A 802 1.18 36.90 18.65
N THR A 803 0.88 38.14 18.26
CA THR A 803 -0.30 38.87 18.76
C THR A 803 -1.59 38.16 18.38
N LEU A 804 -1.68 37.66 17.14
CA LEU A 804 -2.84 36.90 16.68
C LEU A 804 -2.97 35.56 17.43
N ALA A 805 -1.85 34.87 17.69
CA ALA A 805 -1.86 33.61 18.44
C ALA A 805 -2.25 33.76 19.92
N SER A 806 -2.17 34.97 20.47
CA SER A 806 -2.47 35.28 21.88
C SER A 806 -3.94 35.66 22.13
N LEU A 807 -4.87 35.10 21.35
CA LEU A 807 -6.29 35.44 21.44
C LEU A 807 -6.87 35.07 22.82
N PRO A 808 -7.54 36.00 23.54
CA PRO A 808 -8.15 35.69 24.83
C PRO A 808 -9.22 34.61 24.76
N TYR A 809 -9.30 33.77 25.79
CA TYR A 809 -10.27 32.67 25.89
C TYR A 809 -11.72 33.09 25.59
N GLY A 810 -12.18 34.19 26.21
CA GLY A 810 -13.54 34.70 26.01
C GLY A 810 -13.84 35.17 24.57
N HIS A 811 -12.81 35.56 23.81
CA HIS A 811 -12.95 35.89 22.39
C HIS A 811 -13.00 34.62 21.55
N ALA A 812 -12.08 33.68 21.78
CA ALA A 812 -12.07 32.37 21.12
C ALA A 812 -13.41 31.65 21.30
N LYS A 813 -14.02 31.76 22.48
CA LYS A 813 -15.32 31.14 22.82
C LYS A 813 -16.45 31.51 21.86
N ARG A 814 -16.42 32.71 21.25
CA ARG A 814 -17.44 33.17 20.28
C ARG A 814 -17.42 32.38 18.97
N PHE A 815 -16.29 31.76 18.65
CA PHE A 815 -16.12 30.95 17.44
C PHE A 815 -16.35 29.46 17.68
N THR A 816 -16.57 29.07 18.94
CA THR A 816 -16.67 27.65 19.31
C THR A 816 -17.98 27.03 18.86
N ARG A 817 -17.88 25.75 18.51
CA ARG A 817 -19.01 24.84 18.36
C ARG A 817 -18.79 23.62 19.24
N ARG A 818 -19.87 22.93 19.54
CA ARG A 818 -19.81 21.59 20.14
C ARG A 818 -19.49 20.58 19.05
N LEU A 819 -18.32 19.96 19.13
CA LEU A 819 -17.91 18.90 18.23
C LEU A 819 -18.31 17.54 18.80
N GLU A 820 -19.07 16.77 18.03
CA GLU A 820 -19.47 15.39 18.36
C GLU A 820 -18.67 14.41 17.50
N LEU A 821 -18.01 13.44 18.14
CA LEU A 821 -17.25 12.40 17.44
C LEU A 821 -18.20 11.28 17.00
N ASP A 822 -18.70 11.40 15.78
CA ASP A 822 -19.67 10.45 15.21
C ASP A 822 -19.01 9.29 14.45
N GLY A 823 -19.45 8.07 14.77
CA GLY A 823 -19.08 6.81 14.09
C GLY A 823 -17.76 6.17 14.53
N GLY A 824 -17.37 5.08 13.85
CA GLY A 824 -16.11 4.39 14.14
C GLY A 824 -16.11 3.63 15.47
N VAL A 825 -14.92 3.47 16.06
CA VAL A 825 -14.74 2.91 17.41
C VAL A 825 -15.33 3.83 18.48
N CYS A 826 -15.28 5.15 18.28
CA CYS A 826 -15.82 6.16 19.19
C CYS A 826 -17.29 5.89 19.54
N ALA A 827 -18.12 5.66 18.52
CA ALA A 827 -19.55 5.43 18.72
C ALA A 827 -19.85 4.07 19.39
N VAL A 828 -19.04 3.05 19.12
CA VAL A 828 -19.14 1.74 19.80
C VAL A 828 -18.74 1.87 21.27
N ALA A 829 -17.64 2.55 21.56
CA ALA A 829 -17.16 2.84 22.91
C ALA A 829 -18.21 3.59 23.75
N SER A 830 -18.83 4.64 23.19
CA SER A 830 -19.89 5.41 23.86
C SER A 830 -21.14 4.55 24.14
N THR A 831 -21.54 3.73 23.17
CA THR A 831 -22.68 2.80 23.33
C THR A 831 -22.38 1.77 24.44
N LEU A 832 -21.18 1.17 24.42
CA LEU A 832 -20.73 0.21 25.43
C LEU A 832 -20.66 0.83 26.83
N ALA A 833 -20.15 2.06 26.97
CA ALA A 833 -20.10 2.76 28.24
C ALA A 833 -21.50 2.94 28.85
N SER A 834 -22.48 3.28 28.00
CA SER A 834 -23.89 3.43 28.39
C SER A 834 -24.51 2.11 28.83
N LEU A 835 -24.23 1.01 28.12
CA LEU A 835 -24.77 -0.32 28.44
C LEU A 835 -24.10 -0.98 29.65
N SER A 836 -22.84 -0.66 29.93
CA SER A 836 -22.01 -1.34 30.94
C SER A 836 -21.78 -0.57 32.24
N GLN A 837 -22.42 0.60 32.39
CA GLN A 837 -22.20 1.50 33.53
C GLN A 837 -20.72 1.84 33.75
N GLY A 838 -19.93 1.95 32.67
CA GLY A 838 -18.54 2.42 32.71
C GLY A 838 -17.43 1.38 32.84
N LYS A 839 -17.71 0.06 32.78
CA LYS A 839 -16.67 -1.00 32.87
C LYS A 839 -16.29 -1.68 31.54
N ALA A 840 -16.90 -1.34 30.39
CA ALA A 840 -16.79 -2.16 29.16
C ALA A 840 -15.68 -1.84 28.15
N LEU A 841 -14.87 -0.79 28.32
CA LEU A 841 -13.84 -0.48 27.29
C LEU A 841 -12.76 -1.56 27.15
N GLN A 842 -12.54 -2.37 28.19
CA GLN A 842 -11.62 -3.52 28.15
C GLN A 842 -12.04 -4.61 27.14
N ALA A 843 -13.30 -4.60 26.70
CA ALA A 843 -13.80 -5.53 25.69
C ALA A 843 -13.33 -5.17 24.28
N LEU A 844 -13.03 -3.89 24.02
CA LEU A 844 -12.58 -3.41 22.72
C LEU A 844 -11.06 -3.54 22.59
N VAL A 845 -10.60 -4.30 21.61
CA VAL A 845 -9.16 -4.59 21.42
C VAL A 845 -8.77 -4.50 19.95
N ARG A 846 -7.53 -4.10 19.66
CA ARG A 846 -6.95 -4.14 18.30
C ARG A 846 -6.55 -5.53 17.84
N GLU A 847 -6.52 -6.48 18.77
CA GLU A 847 -5.92 -7.78 18.52
C GLU A 847 -6.88 -8.89 18.96
N HIS A 848 -7.07 -9.86 18.07
CA HIS A 848 -7.86 -11.05 18.38
C HIS A 848 -7.17 -11.91 19.43
N ARG A 849 -7.91 -12.31 20.46
CA ARG A 849 -7.46 -13.31 21.44
C ARG A 849 -7.50 -14.71 20.80
N SER A 850 -6.46 -15.51 21.04
CA SER A 850 -6.22 -16.81 20.38
C SER A 850 -7.19 -17.95 20.77
N GLN A 851 -8.03 -17.76 21.79
CA GLN A 851 -9.03 -18.74 22.27
C GLN A 851 -10.48 -18.32 21.95
N VAL A 852 -10.68 -17.55 20.87
CA VAL A 852 -11.95 -16.87 20.60
C VAL A 852 -12.49 -17.25 19.22
N VAL A 853 -13.80 -17.48 19.13
CA VAL A 853 -14.45 -17.65 17.84
C VAL A 853 -14.54 -16.29 17.15
N VAL A 854 -13.86 -16.16 16.02
CA VAL A 854 -13.90 -14.92 15.24
C VAL A 854 -15.17 -14.89 14.41
N CYS A 855 -15.95 -13.84 14.67
CA CYS A 855 -17.24 -13.61 14.04
C CYS A 855 -17.14 -12.41 13.11
N LYS A 856 -17.83 -12.50 11.97
CA LYS A 856 -18.17 -11.31 11.18
C LYS A 856 -19.58 -10.86 11.54
N THR A 857 -19.81 -9.56 11.46
CA THR A 857 -21.14 -8.98 11.60
C THR A 857 -21.56 -8.37 10.28
N LEU A 858 -22.72 -8.77 9.78
CA LEU A 858 -23.30 -8.28 8.53
C LEU A 858 -24.50 -7.39 8.83
N ALA A 859 -24.41 -6.12 8.43
CA ALA A 859 -25.54 -5.21 8.48
C ALA A 859 -26.53 -5.55 7.36
N CYS A 860 -27.80 -5.71 7.74
CA CYS A 860 -28.88 -6.10 6.85
C CYS A 860 -30.08 -5.15 7.03
N VAL A 861 -30.87 -5.04 5.97
CA VAL A 861 -32.16 -4.35 5.97
C VAL A 861 -33.23 -5.40 5.68
N ALA A 862 -34.12 -5.63 6.65
CA ALA A 862 -35.27 -6.52 6.53
C ALA A 862 -36.53 -5.71 6.23
N THR A 863 -37.38 -6.22 5.34
CA THR A 863 -38.66 -5.61 4.98
C THR A 863 -39.78 -6.45 5.58
N LEU A 864 -40.59 -5.85 6.46
CA LEU A 864 -41.76 -6.50 7.06
C LEU A 864 -42.90 -6.63 6.04
N ALA A 865 -43.87 -7.52 6.31
CA ALA A 865 -45.01 -7.76 5.43
C ALA A 865 -45.84 -6.50 5.08
N ALA A 866 -45.83 -5.48 5.95
CA ALA A 866 -46.48 -4.18 5.76
C ALA A 866 -45.58 -3.13 5.06
N GLY A 867 -44.41 -3.50 4.53
CA GLY A 867 -43.48 -2.61 3.83
C GLY A 867 -42.53 -1.80 4.74
N ALA A 868 -42.72 -1.83 6.06
CA ALA A 868 -41.83 -1.18 7.02
C ALA A 868 -40.43 -1.85 7.04
N ARG A 869 -39.38 -1.03 7.16
CA ARG A 869 -37.99 -1.49 7.20
C ARG A 869 -37.52 -1.68 8.64
N ARG A 870 -36.74 -2.74 8.87
CA ARG A 870 -36.07 -3.05 10.14
C ARG A 870 -34.57 -3.24 9.89
N LEU A 871 -33.74 -2.58 10.70
CA LEU A 871 -32.30 -2.73 10.66
C LEU A 871 -31.89 -4.00 11.42
N CYS A 872 -30.93 -4.74 10.90
CA CYS A 872 -30.47 -6.00 11.50
C CYS A 872 -28.94 -6.09 11.48
N LEU A 873 -28.36 -6.66 12.54
CA LEU A 873 -26.93 -6.98 12.64
C LEU A 873 -26.79 -8.50 12.85
N ALA A 874 -26.41 -9.22 11.80
CA ALA A 874 -26.26 -10.68 11.84
C ALA A 874 -24.83 -11.07 12.22
N VAL A 875 -24.66 -11.82 13.31
CA VAL A 875 -23.37 -12.29 13.84
C VAL A 875 -23.19 -13.77 13.52
N LEU A 876 -22.14 -14.10 12.76
CA LEU A 876 -21.86 -15.45 12.29
C LEU A 876 -20.34 -15.69 12.23
N PRO A 877 -19.86 -16.96 12.21
CA PRO A 877 -18.44 -17.26 12.05
C PRO A 877 -17.83 -16.59 10.81
N GLU A 878 -16.57 -16.15 10.90
CA GLU A 878 -15.87 -15.45 9.82
C GLU A 878 -15.90 -16.21 8.48
N SER A 879 -15.70 -17.53 8.52
CA SER A 879 -15.70 -18.44 7.36
C SER A 879 -17.10 -18.81 6.84
N ALA A 880 -18.16 -18.54 7.58
CA ALA A 880 -19.50 -19.00 7.25
C ALA A 880 -20.20 -18.06 6.25
N GLU A 881 -21.00 -18.61 5.32
CA GLU A 881 -21.83 -17.79 4.43
C GLU A 881 -23.24 -17.61 5.00
N MET A 882 -23.74 -16.37 4.98
CA MET A 882 -25.05 -16.04 5.51
C MET A 882 -26.16 -16.47 4.54
N SER A 883 -27.21 -17.11 5.07
CA SER A 883 -28.43 -17.41 4.32
C SER A 883 -29.48 -16.33 4.55
N LEU A 884 -29.70 -15.47 3.55
CA LEU A 884 -30.76 -14.45 3.61
C LEU A 884 -32.15 -15.07 3.74
N ALA A 885 -32.38 -16.26 3.19
CA ALA A 885 -33.64 -16.98 3.30
C ALA A 885 -33.91 -17.41 4.76
N GLN A 886 -32.91 -17.98 5.43
CA GLN A 886 -33.04 -18.36 6.83
C GLN A 886 -33.15 -17.14 7.76
N LEU A 887 -32.40 -16.07 7.48
CA LEU A 887 -32.54 -14.79 8.21
C LEU A 887 -33.97 -14.24 8.07
N THR A 888 -34.53 -14.28 6.85
CA THR A 888 -35.90 -13.82 6.57
C THR A 888 -36.93 -14.63 7.36
N SER A 889 -36.79 -15.96 7.35
CA SER A 889 -37.64 -16.87 8.11
C SER A 889 -37.55 -16.63 9.62
N SER A 890 -36.33 -16.43 10.13
CA SER A 890 -36.08 -16.26 11.58
C SER A 890 -36.59 -14.92 12.11
N LEU A 891 -36.57 -13.88 11.28
CA LEU A 891 -37.11 -12.56 11.61
C LEU A 891 -38.61 -12.41 11.32
N GLY A 892 -39.24 -13.41 10.69
CA GLY A 892 -40.64 -13.34 10.26
C GLY A 892 -40.92 -12.19 9.29
N CYS A 893 -39.95 -11.84 8.43
CA CYS A 893 -40.07 -10.72 7.50
C CYS A 893 -40.35 -11.19 6.06
N ALA A 894 -40.77 -10.28 5.18
CA ALA A 894 -41.09 -10.61 3.79
C ALA A 894 -39.82 -10.80 2.93
N SER A 895 -38.78 -10.01 3.22
CA SER A 895 -37.48 -10.13 2.55
C SER A 895 -36.36 -9.53 3.40
N ALA A 896 -35.12 -9.96 3.16
CA ALA A 896 -33.93 -9.37 3.75
C ALA A 896 -32.83 -9.21 2.70
N ARG A 897 -32.02 -8.16 2.83
CA ARG A 897 -30.81 -7.94 2.02
C ARG A 897 -29.69 -7.33 2.86
N LEU A 898 -28.46 -7.41 2.36
CA LEU A 898 -27.33 -6.67 2.92
C LEU A 898 -27.57 -5.15 2.79
N ALA A 899 -27.10 -4.39 3.78
CA ALA A 899 -27.10 -2.94 3.74
C ALA A 899 -26.12 -2.40 2.69
N SER A 900 -26.50 -1.34 1.99
CA SER A 900 -25.60 -0.64 1.06
C SER A 900 -24.51 0.14 1.81
N THR A 901 -23.50 0.65 1.09
CA THR A 901 -22.45 1.48 1.68
C THR A 901 -23.04 2.79 2.26
N GLU A 902 -24.05 3.35 1.60
CA GLU A 902 -24.78 4.53 2.03
C GLU A 902 -25.56 4.24 3.31
N GLU A 903 -26.31 3.14 3.36
CA GLU A 903 -27.08 2.74 4.54
C GLU A 903 -26.18 2.40 5.73
N LEU A 904 -25.03 1.77 5.50
CA LEU A 904 -24.01 1.57 6.54
C LEU A 904 -23.56 2.89 7.17
N ARG A 905 -23.37 3.94 6.36
CA ARG A 905 -22.95 5.26 6.84
C ARG A 905 -24.06 6.02 7.54
N GLU A 906 -25.27 6.00 6.98
CA GLU A 906 -26.39 6.81 7.43
C GLU A 906 -27.14 6.20 8.61
N HIS A 907 -27.35 4.88 8.59
CA HIS A 907 -28.16 4.19 9.58
C HIS A 907 -27.32 3.48 10.63
N PHE A 908 -26.23 2.83 10.23
CA PHE A 908 -25.39 2.05 11.16
C PHE A 908 -24.23 2.88 11.76
N ARG A 909 -23.84 3.98 11.09
CA ARG A 909 -22.69 4.86 11.42
C ARG A 909 -21.40 4.06 11.70
N GLN A 910 -21.22 2.94 10.99
CA GLN A 910 -20.04 2.09 11.08
C GLN A 910 -19.47 1.81 9.69
N PRO A 911 -18.14 1.72 9.52
CA PRO A 911 -17.52 1.47 8.22
C PRO A 911 -17.72 0.02 7.78
N ARG A 912 -17.90 -0.16 6.47
CA ARG A 912 -17.93 -1.49 5.82
C ARG A 912 -16.66 -2.27 6.15
N GLY A 913 -16.82 -3.55 6.49
CA GLY A 913 -15.71 -4.46 6.82
C GLY A 913 -15.29 -4.43 8.30
N SER A 914 -15.91 -3.57 9.11
CA SER A 914 -15.59 -3.43 10.55
C SER A 914 -16.83 -3.29 11.42
N VAL A 915 -18.01 -3.61 10.86
CA VAL A 915 -19.29 -3.54 11.55
C VAL A 915 -19.26 -4.50 12.74
N GLY A 916 -19.65 -3.99 13.90
CA GLY A 916 -19.84 -4.74 15.13
C GLY A 916 -21.31 -4.95 15.48
N PRO A 917 -21.61 -5.88 16.39
CA PRO A 917 -22.97 -6.13 16.88
C PRO A 917 -23.45 -5.03 17.83
N ILE A 918 -22.54 -4.17 18.30
CA ILE A 918 -22.82 -3.03 19.18
C ILE A 918 -22.37 -1.77 18.48
N GLY A 919 -23.16 -0.71 18.61
CA GLY A 919 -22.86 0.60 18.05
C GLY A 919 -24.07 1.52 18.07
N PRO A 920 -23.95 2.71 17.47
CA PRO A 920 -24.93 3.81 17.61
C PRO A 920 -26.33 3.48 17.08
N ALA A 921 -26.45 2.47 16.20
CA ALA A 921 -27.73 2.01 15.67
C ALA A 921 -28.43 0.95 16.52
N LEU A 922 -27.78 0.45 17.58
CA LEU A 922 -28.30 -0.63 18.43
C LEU A 922 -29.72 -0.37 18.96
N PRO A 923 -30.11 0.85 19.39
CA PRO A 923 -31.49 1.11 19.83
C PRO A 923 -32.56 0.89 18.75
N LYS A 924 -32.17 0.79 17.47
CA LYS A 924 -33.06 0.66 16.30
C LYS A 924 -32.84 -0.63 15.51
N ALA A 925 -31.77 -1.38 15.81
CA ALA A 925 -31.36 -2.57 15.05
C ALA A 925 -31.54 -3.83 15.88
N THR A 926 -32.07 -4.88 15.27
CA THR A 926 -32.15 -6.21 15.89
C THR A 926 -30.84 -6.94 15.68
N VAL A 927 -30.22 -7.44 16.74
CA VAL A 927 -29.03 -8.30 16.64
C VAL A 927 -29.47 -9.75 16.52
N VAL A 928 -28.88 -10.49 15.58
CA VAL A 928 -29.17 -11.92 15.37
C VAL A 928 -27.86 -12.70 15.50
N LEU A 929 -27.77 -13.58 16.49
CA LEU A 929 -26.62 -14.45 16.73
C LEU A 929 -26.86 -15.82 16.08
N HIS A 930 -25.91 -16.29 15.27
CA HIS A 930 -26.01 -17.62 14.70
C HIS A 930 -26.00 -18.68 15.81
N GLN A 931 -27.02 -19.55 15.82
CA GLN A 931 -27.30 -20.49 16.92
C GLN A 931 -26.09 -21.24 17.51
N PRO A 932 -25.19 -21.87 16.72
CA PRO A 932 -24.00 -22.55 17.27
C PRO A 932 -23.05 -21.63 18.05
N LEU A 933 -23.09 -20.31 17.81
CA LEU A 933 -22.28 -19.35 18.55
C LEU A 933 -22.74 -19.15 19.99
N ALA A 934 -24.01 -19.44 20.31
CA ALA A 934 -24.55 -19.27 21.67
C ALA A 934 -23.87 -20.17 22.71
N GLU A 935 -23.30 -21.30 22.29
CA GLU A 935 -22.62 -22.27 23.16
C GLU A 935 -21.13 -21.96 23.37
N ASN A 936 -20.59 -20.92 22.73
CA ASN A 936 -19.17 -20.59 22.81
C ASN A 936 -18.83 -19.77 24.07
N SER A 937 -17.60 -19.88 24.56
CA SER A 937 -17.15 -19.15 25.75
C SER A 937 -16.84 -17.67 25.48
N LEU A 938 -16.33 -17.35 24.29
CA LEU A 938 -15.93 -16.00 23.91
C LEU A 938 -16.06 -15.79 22.40
N LEU A 939 -16.64 -14.67 22.01
CA LEU A 939 -16.79 -14.22 20.62
C LEU A 939 -15.91 -12.99 20.37
N SER A 940 -15.36 -12.88 19.16
CA SER A 940 -14.62 -11.71 18.68
C SER A 940 -15.34 -11.15 17.46
N CYS A 941 -16.10 -10.09 17.64
CA CYS A 941 -16.86 -9.44 16.57
C CYS A 941 -16.13 -8.18 16.08
N GLY A 942 -16.61 -7.54 15.00
CA GLY A 942 -16.11 -6.22 14.61
C GLY A 942 -16.34 -5.17 15.70
N GLY A 943 -15.42 -4.22 15.85
CA GLY A 943 -15.43 -3.19 16.90
C GLY A 943 -15.81 -1.79 16.42
N GLY A 944 -16.30 -1.64 15.19
CA GLY A 944 -16.69 -0.35 14.61
C GLY A 944 -15.59 0.37 13.82
N SER A 945 -14.35 -0.13 13.82
CA SER A 945 -13.25 0.36 12.95
C SER A 945 -12.35 -0.82 12.54
N PRO A 946 -11.67 -0.79 11.38
CA PRO A 946 -10.84 -1.90 10.90
C PRO A 946 -9.75 -2.28 11.90
N GLY A 947 -9.58 -3.59 12.11
CA GLY A 947 -8.64 -4.14 13.11
C GLY A 947 -9.12 -4.03 14.55
N TRP A 948 -10.20 -3.31 14.83
CA TRP A 948 -10.81 -3.30 16.14
C TRP A 948 -11.84 -4.41 16.26
N HIS A 949 -11.76 -5.11 17.39
CA HIS A 949 -12.61 -6.23 17.72
C HIS A 949 -13.23 -6.05 19.09
N LEU A 950 -14.48 -6.47 19.19
CA LEU A 950 -15.20 -6.53 20.44
C LEU A 950 -15.20 -7.97 20.94
N ASN A 951 -14.51 -8.21 22.05
CA ASN A 951 -14.46 -9.51 22.72
C ASN A 951 -15.49 -9.58 23.84
N LEU A 952 -16.48 -10.45 23.66
CA LEU A 952 -17.54 -10.66 24.66
C LEU A 952 -18.07 -12.10 24.63
N SER A 953 -18.57 -12.59 25.75
CA SER A 953 -19.30 -13.86 25.78
C SER A 953 -20.66 -13.73 25.07
N PRO A 954 -21.23 -14.84 24.55
CA PRO A 954 -22.60 -14.81 24.01
C PRO A 954 -23.62 -14.30 25.03
N GLN A 955 -23.43 -14.61 26.32
CA GLN A 955 -24.28 -14.09 27.40
C GLN A 955 -24.19 -12.56 27.49
N GLN A 956 -22.99 -11.98 27.47
CA GLN A 956 -22.84 -10.53 27.44
C GLN A 956 -23.49 -9.90 26.20
N LEU A 957 -23.47 -10.60 25.05
CA LEU A 957 -24.11 -10.10 23.84
C LEU A 957 -25.63 -10.06 24.04
N GLN A 958 -26.16 -11.14 24.61
CA GLN A 958 -27.58 -11.23 24.97
C GLN A 958 -27.97 -10.13 25.96
N ASP A 959 -27.23 -9.96 27.04
CA ASP A 959 -27.50 -8.97 28.10
C ASP A 959 -27.44 -7.53 27.58
N TRP A 960 -26.56 -7.25 26.60
CA TRP A 960 -26.37 -5.89 26.07
C TRP A 960 -27.28 -5.55 24.89
N THR A 961 -27.81 -6.54 24.17
CA THR A 961 -28.48 -6.32 22.88
C THR A 961 -29.83 -7.02 22.71
N ASP A 962 -30.24 -7.85 23.68
CA ASP A 962 -31.41 -8.72 23.58
C ASP A 962 -31.42 -9.54 22.27
N CYS A 963 -30.26 -10.07 21.85
CA CYS A 963 -30.12 -10.68 20.54
C CYS A 963 -31.01 -11.91 20.33
N ILE A 964 -31.41 -12.14 19.08
CA ILE A 964 -32.15 -13.35 18.67
C ILE A 964 -31.15 -14.44 18.29
N VAL A 965 -31.27 -15.63 18.88
CA VAL A 965 -30.43 -16.79 18.53
C VAL A 965 -31.14 -17.63 17.46
N ALA A 966 -30.56 -17.75 16.26
CA ALA A 966 -31.21 -18.42 15.13
C ALA A 966 -30.23 -19.07 14.12
N PRO A 967 -30.63 -20.11 13.37
CA PRO A 967 -29.82 -20.68 12.29
C PRO A 967 -29.87 -19.75 11.07
N ILE A 968 -28.78 -19.04 10.77
CA ILE A 968 -28.71 -18.03 9.71
C ILE A 968 -27.55 -18.29 8.71
N VAL A 969 -26.98 -19.49 8.74
CA VAL A 969 -25.86 -19.93 7.90
C VAL A 969 -26.31 -21.11 7.05
N ALA A 970 -25.92 -21.11 5.77
CA ALA A 970 -26.26 -22.18 4.84
C ALA A 970 -25.65 -23.54 5.28
N PRO A 971 -26.38 -24.68 5.11
CA PRO A 971 -25.82 -26.00 5.38
C PRO A 971 -24.60 -26.26 4.46
N ILE A 972 -23.52 -26.79 5.02
CA ILE A 972 -22.38 -27.27 4.23
C ILE A 972 -22.87 -28.46 3.42
N ALA A 973 -22.80 -28.40 2.08
CA ALA A 973 -23.09 -29.55 1.23
C ALA A 973 -22.10 -30.67 1.59
N SER A 974 -22.63 -31.78 2.10
CA SER A 974 -21.91 -32.96 2.58
C SER A 974 -21.15 -33.69 1.49
#